data_AF-A0A1Z8RSH7-F1
#
_entry.id   AF-A0A1Z8RSH7-F1
#
_cell.length_a   1.000
_cell.length_b   1.000
_cell.length_c   1.000
_cell.angle_alpha   90.00
_cell.angle_beta   90.00
_cell.angle_gamma   90.00
#
_symmetry.space_group_name_H-M   'P 1'
#
loop_
_entity.id
_entity.type
_entity.pdbx_description
1 polymer ?
#
loop_
_entity_poly.entity_id
_entity_poly.type
_entity_poly.pdbx_seq_one_letter_code
_entity_poly.pdbx_strand_id
1 'polypeptide(L)'
;MNKFPILFFILSSAVLAYGKNQKSDSSLSLTSPVHSVYPAIVRIAVVSEKGSGGRMMKSRATGSGVIIDESGLVVTNHHVAGKATRINCRLHDGEEVMADLLGADPMTDLALLRLRIGERSPKALPLTVAKFGNSDQVRVGDICFAMGSPAGLSQSVTRGIISNVAMMSPNLGSFRLDGESVGELVRWLGHDAVIFPGNSGGPLVNERGEIIGINEVGIGSLGGAIPANLAQSVAIELEESGYISRCWTGLECQPMLDSKRRGILVGGVIEDSPAARAGFAPGDIITRYDGQPVHASIPEDLPPFNQLAYGMIPGKSFKVVGIRDGKKMVWSTTSAPREPAFAKEKELKTWGLTVRDFTLMSSLEARRSDKEGAQVHSVNRGGPSASAKPRLYPGDVIVKVGNRRIRSVKDLLRVTHEITRGKSEPIPTLITLERDLAHLLTVVSIGPEAEENQPLQAWKPWLGISTQVLTKDLSQALELPRTTKGIRIIQVFPETPAEKAGLQAGDLLFRIDGQIIMAYRTEDIEVFGNMVKEYKTDATIRLTGFRSGSPLDLNVTLDKRPPPANELPKYEEETFEFTVRELSFSDRVLARLEKEQSGLLVDNVESAGWAALAGLMQGDLLLEIEGIAINRVNEFEKQMNDITREKPKQIVFFVRRGIHTLFLELEPDWDNE
;
A
#
# COMPACT_ATOMS: atom_id res chain seq x y z
N MET A 1 -60.12 -8.91 19.32
CA MET A 1 -58.79 -8.54 18.78
C MET A 1 -57.84 -9.69 19.10
N ASN A 2 -57.18 -10.43 18.22
CA ASN A 2 -57.23 -10.63 16.78
C ASN A 2 -56.89 -12.12 16.57
N LYS A 3 -57.75 -12.85 15.85
CA LYS A 3 -57.47 -14.20 15.36
C LYS A 3 -56.69 -14.06 14.06
N PHE A 4 -55.50 -14.64 13.97
CA PHE A 4 -54.78 -14.84 12.71
C PHE A 4 -55.46 -15.95 11.90
N PRO A 5 -55.80 -15.77 10.62
CA PRO A 5 -56.06 -16.87 9.72
C PRO A 5 -54.82 -17.18 8.87
N ILE A 6 -54.48 -18.46 8.85
CA ILE A 6 -53.54 -19.09 7.91
C ILE A 6 -54.23 -19.14 6.54
N LEU A 7 -53.66 -18.50 5.53
CA LEU A 7 -54.15 -18.57 4.14
C LEU A 7 -53.24 -19.51 3.33
N PHE A 8 -53.79 -20.68 2.98
CA PHE A 8 -53.22 -21.62 2.03
C PHE A 8 -53.19 -20.99 0.63
N PHE A 9 -52.00 -20.91 0.00
CA PHE A 9 -51.89 -20.63 -1.42
C PHE A 9 -52.13 -21.91 -2.22
N ILE A 10 -53.25 -21.93 -2.95
CA ILE A 10 -53.57 -22.95 -3.95
C ILE A 10 -52.71 -22.65 -5.20
N LEU A 11 -51.80 -23.55 -5.57
CA LEU A 11 -51.18 -23.55 -6.89
C LEU A 11 -52.24 -23.97 -7.92
N SER A 12 -52.67 -23.03 -8.77
CA SER A 12 -53.42 -23.36 -9.98
C SER A 12 -52.43 -23.48 -11.15
N SER A 13 -52.38 -24.68 -11.74
CA SER A 13 -51.62 -24.99 -12.94
C SER A 13 -52.47 -24.67 -14.17
N ALA A 14 -52.34 -23.44 -14.68
CA ALA A 14 -52.87 -23.08 -15.98
C ALA A 14 -51.82 -23.38 -17.07
N VAL A 15 -52.01 -24.49 -17.79
CA VAL A 15 -51.31 -24.79 -19.04
C VAL A 15 -51.88 -23.85 -20.12
N LEU A 16 -51.14 -22.80 -20.46
CA LEU A 16 -51.39 -22.01 -21.66
C LEU A 16 -50.52 -22.54 -22.81
N ALA A 17 -51.19 -23.05 -23.84
CA ALA A 17 -50.59 -23.41 -25.12
C ALA A 17 -49.96 -22.16 -25.76
N TYR A 18 -48.63 -22.14 -25.86
CA TYR A 18 -47.90 -21.07 -26.52
C TYR A 18 -47.85 -21.35 -28.03
N GLY A 19 -48.47 -20.46 -28.81
CA GLY A 19 -48.36 -20.45 -30.26
C GLY A 19 -46.92 -20.13 -30.69
N LYS A 20 -46.44 -20.88 -31.69
CA LYS A 20 -45.20 -20.61 -32.41
C LYS A 20 -45.31 -19.26 -33.13
N ASN A 21 -44.71 -18.22 -32.55
CA ASN A 21 -44.13 -17.09 -33.28
C ASN A 21 -43.21 -16.29 -32.33
N GLN A 22 -42.07 -16.87 -31.97
CA GLN A 22 -40.92 -16.09 -31.52
C GLN A 22 -39.97 -15.98 -32.71
N LYS A 23 -39.96 -14.81 -33.36
CA LYS A 23 -38.70 -14.29 -33.89
C LYS A 23 -37.77 -14.21 -32.67
N SER A 24 -36.74 -15.03 -32.65
CA SER A 24 -35.66 -14.92 -31.67
C SER A 24 -35.02 -13.55 -31.88
N ASP A 25 -35.36 -12.60 -31.02
CA ASP A 25 -34.70 -11.31 -30.99
C ASP A 25 -33.27 -11.56 -30.51
N SER A 26 -32.30 -11.46 -31.42
CA SER A 26 -30.88 -11.69 -31.18
C SER A 26 -30.23 -10.56 -30.36
N SER A 27 -31.00 -9.83 -29.56
CA SER A 27 -30.69 -8.50 -29.03
C SER A 27 -29.86 -8.51 -27.73
N LEU A 28 -29.37 -9.68 -27.29
CA LEU A 28 -28.59 -9.83 -26.04
C LEU A 28 -27.19 -10.45 -26.22
N SER A 29 -26.78 -10.78 -27.45
CA SER A 29 -25.38 -11.14 -27.72
C SER A 29 -24.51 -9.89 -27.67
N LEU A 30 -23.35 -9.95 -26.98
CA LEU A 30 -22.28 -8.99 -27.23
C LEU A 30 -22.04 -8.95 -28.74
N THR A 31 -21.99 -7.75 -29.32
CA THR A 31 -21.69 -7.63 -30.74
C THR A 31 -20.27 -8.14 -30.97
N SER A 32 -20.01 -8.74 -32.14
CA SER A 32 -18.66 -9.20 -32.50
C SER A 32 -17.57 -8.14 -32.27
N PRO A 33 -17.82 -6.83 -32.49
CA PRO A 33 -16.84 -5.77 -32.21
C PRO A 33 -16.54 -5.54 -30.72
N VAL A 34 -17.53 -5.66 -29.82
CA VAL A 34 -17.30 -5.49 -28.38
C VAL A 34 -16.48 -6.68 -27.85
N HIS A 35 -16.77 -7.89 -28.35
CA HIS A 35 -16.01 -9.09 -28.00
C HIS A 35 -14.54 -9.01 -28.44
N SER A 36 -14.22 -8.33 -29.55
CA SER A 36 -12.82 -8.19 -30.00
C SER A 36 -11.97 -7.26 -29.13
N VAL A 37 -12.57 -6.44 -28.26
CA VAL A 37 -11.82 -5.59 -27.32
C VAL A 37 -11.42 -6.34 -26.06
N TYR A 38 -12.18 -7.37 -25.68
CA TYR A 38 -11.96 -8.11 -24.43
C TYR A 38 -10.52 -8.63 -24.25
N PRO A 39 -9.84 -9.18 -25.29
CA PRO A 39 -8.46 -9.62 -25.17
C PRO A 39 -7.42 -8.49 -24.98
N ALA A 40 -7.79 -7.23 -25.25
CA ALA A 40 -6.93 -6.06 -25.06
C ALA A 40 -6.93 -5.52 -23.62
N ILE A 41 -7.84 -6.02 -22.76
CA ILE A 41 -7.91 -5.62 -21.35
C ILE A 41 -6.72 -6.23 -20.61
N VAL A 42 -6.01 -5.42 -19.84
CA VAL A 42 -4.88 -5.87 -19.02
C VAL A 42 -5.29 -5.77 -17.56
N ARG A 43 -5.00 -6.79 -16.77
CA ARG A 43 -5.05 -6.68 -15.32
C ARG A 43 -3.70 -6.18 -14.83
N ILE A 44 -3.71 -5.12 -14.04
CA ILE A 44 -2.50 -4.47 -13.54
C ILE A 44 -2.40 -4.75 -12.04
N ALA A 45 -1.27 -5.31 -11.61
CA ALA A 45 -0.89 -5.39 -10.21
C ALA A 45 0.30 -4.46 -9.99
N VAL A 46 0.17 -3.55 -9.03
CA VAL A 46 1.21 -2.57 -8.74
C VAL A 46 1.71 -2.70 -7.31
N VAL A 47 2.99 -2.36 -7.13
CA VAL A 47 3.53 -1.95 -5.84
C VAL A 47 3.78 -0.46 -5.93
N SER A 48 3.29 0.28 -4.93
CA SER A 48 3.50 1.72 -4.81
C SER A 48 4.05 2.05 -3.43
N GLU A 49 4.79 3.15 -3.35
CA GLU A 49 5.37 3.63 -2.10
C GLU A 49 4.72 4.95 -1.67
N LYS A 50 4.45 5.06 -0.37
CA LYS A 50 3.96 6.29 0.24
C LYS A 50 4.54 6.48 1.63
N GLY A 51 4.88 7.73 1.96
CA GLY A 51 5.32 8.10 3.29
C GLY A 51 4.21 7.92 4.32
N SER A 52 4.42 7.04 5.30
CA SER A 52 3.51 6.84 6.41
C SER A 52 4.28 6.36 7.63
N GLY A 53 3.88 6.81 8.82
CA GLY A 53 4.54 6.41 10.07
C GLY A 53 6.05 6.68 10.10
N GLY A 54 6.53 7.68 9.35
CA GLY A 54 7.95 8.04 9.25
C GLY A 54 8.81 7.12 8.39
N ARG A 55 8.20 6.25 7.58
CA ARG A 55 8.85 5.35 6.61
C ARG A 55 8.23 5.51 5.22
N MET A 56 8.96 5.19 4.16
CA MET A 56 8.30 4.85 2.89
C MET A 56 7.70 3.46 3.06
N MET A 57 6.37 3.37 3.02
CA MET A 57 5.67 2.09 3.11
C MET A 57 5.26 1.64 1.73
N LYS A 58 5.58 0.38 1.41
CA LYS A 58 5.08 -0.27 0.21
C LYS A 58 3.63 -0.70 0.41
N SER A 59 2.85 -0.62 -0.66
CA SER A 59 1.47 -1.08 -0.69
C SER A 59 1.16 -1.70 -2.05
N ARG A 60 0.37 -2.78 -2.03
CA ARG A 60 -0.09 -3.44 -3.24
C ARG A 60 -1.45 -2.91 -3.63
N ALA A 61 -1.64 -2.61 -4.91
CA ALA A 61 -2.93 -2.32 -5.48
C ALA A 61 -3.14 -3.10 -6.79
N THR A 62 -4.40 -3.20 -7.21
CA THR A 62 -4.78 -3.80 -8.49
C THR A 62 -5.73 -2.87 -9.24
N GLY A 63 -5.63 -2.91 -10.56
CA GLY A 63 -6.50 -2.16 -11.46
C GLY A 63 -6.54 -2.81 -12.84
N SER A 64 -7.03 -2.07 -13.81
CA SER A 64 -7.13 -2.48 -15.20
C SER A 64 -6.42 -1.50 -16.11
N GLY A 65 -6.08 -1.96 -17.31
CA GLY A 65 -5.63 -1.13 -18.40
C GLY A 65 -6.19 -1.64 -19.72
N VAL A 66 -5.89 -0.91 -20.79
CA VAL A 66 -6.21 -1.32 -22.16
C VAL A 66 -4.99 -1.16 -23.06
N ILE A 67 -4.66 -2.20 -23.82
CA ILE A 67 -3.61 -2.15 -24.84
C ILE A 67 -4.12 -1.31 -26.02
N ILE A 68 -3.43 -0.23 -26.33
CA ILE A 68 -3.81 0.72 -27.38
C ILE A 68 -2.98 0.58 -28.67
N ASP A 69 -1.86 -0.15 -28.62
CA ASP A 69 -1.03 -0.41 -29.78
C ASP A 69 -0.27 -1.75 -29.74
N GLU A 70 0.32 -2.15 -30.87
CA GLU A 70 1.04 -3.42 -31.01
C GLU A 70 2.41 -3.43 -30.32
N SER A 71 2.92 -2.24 -29.97
CA SER A 71 4.20 -2.09 -29.28
C SER A 71 4.07 -2.22 -27.75
N GLY A 72 2.86 -2.51 -27.26
CA GLY A 72 2.59 -2.79 -25.86
C GLY A 72 2.26 -1.56 -25.02
N LEU A 73 1.80 -0.46 -25.63
CA LEU A 73 1.27 0.67 -24.87
C LEU A 73 -0.02 0.29 -24.18
N VAL A 74 -0.08 0.59 -22.88
CA VAL A 74 -1.27 0.38 -22.06
C VAL A 74 -1.67 1.69 -21.39
N VAL A 75 -2.91 2.12 -21.60
CA VAL A 75 -3.50 3.24 -20.86
C VAL A 75 -4.20 2.71 -19.62
N THR A 76 -4.01 3.39 -18.50
CA THR A 76 -4.67 3.13 -17.22
C THR A 76 -4.85 4.44 -16.43
N ASN A 77 -5.33 4.36 -15.19
CA ASN A 77 -5.42 5.52 -14.31
C ASN A 77 -4.12 5.83 -13.56
N HIS A 78 -3.92 7.10 -13.22
CA HIS A 78 -2.80 7.54 -12.36
C HIS A 78 -2.93 6.93 -10.96
N HIS A 79 -4.12 6.88 -10.36
CA HIS A 79 -4.30 6.27 -9.05
C HIS A 79 -4.05 4.76 -9.05
N VAL A 80 -4.07 4.11 -10.22
CA VAL A 80 -3.71 2.69 -10.37
C VAL A 80 -2.19 2.54 -10.46
N ALA A 81 -1.51 3.27 -11.34
CA ALA A 81 -0.10 2.97 -11.66
C ALA A 81 0.86 4.17 -11.58
N GLY A 82 0.39 5.41 -11.44
CA GLY A 82 1.21 6.62 -11.54
C GLY A 82 2.23 6.82 -10.41
N LYS A 83 2.12 6.05 -9.32
CA LYS A 83 3.13 5.95 -8.24
C LYS A 83 3.76 4.58 -8.13
N ALA A 84 3.56 3.72 -9.11
CA ALA A 84 4.08 2.38 -9.05
C ALA A 84 5.62 2.43 -9.10
N THR A 85 6.25 1.73 -8.17
CA THR A 85 7.66 1.35 -8.24
C THR A 85 7.84 0.04 -8.98
N ARG A 86 6.77 -0.76 -9.05
CA ARG A 86 6.75 -2.02 -9.79
C ARG A 86 5.37 -2.28 -10.38
N ILE A 87 5.32 -2.78 -11.62
CA ILE A 87 4.09 -3.09 -12.33
C ILE A 87 4.20 -4.46 -12.98
N ASN A 88 3.28 -5.37 -12.64
CA ASN A 88 3.08 -6.64 -13.33
C ASN A 88 1.71 -6.64 -14.00
N CYS A 89 1.69 -6.94 -15.29
CA CYS A 89 0.52 -6.94 -16.15
C CYS A 89 0.16 -8.37 -16.53
N ARG A 90 -1.05 -8.81 -16.19
CA ARG A 90 -1.60 -10.09 -16.64
C ARG A 90 -2.50 -9.89 -17.84
N LEU A 91 -2.16 -10.54 -18.95
CA LEU A 91 -2.88 -10.52 -20.21
C LEU A 91 -4.08 -11.48 -20.21
N HIS A 92 -4.91 -11.40 -21.25
CA HIS A 92 -6.15 -12.19 -21.37
C HIS A 92 -5.93 -13.70 -21.45
N ASP A 93 -4.78 -14.14 -21.98
CA ASP A 93 -4.38 -15.54 -22.10
C ASP A 93 -3.75 -16.08 -20.81
N GLY A 94 -3.60 -15.22 -19.80
CA GLY A 94 -3.00 -15.55 -18.51
C GLY A 94 -1.49 -15.32 -18.45
N GLU A 95 -0.84 -14.91 -19.55
CA GLU A 95 0.57 -14.50 -19.53
C GLU A 95 0.76 -13.29 -18.59
N GLU A 96 1.78 -13.35 -17.74
CA GLU A 96 2.20 -12.23 -16.90
C GLU A 96 3.46 -11.60 -17.50
N VAL A 97 3.48 -10.27 -17.57
CA VAL A 97 4.57 -9.50 -18.18
C VAL A 97 4.79 -8.22 -17.37
N MET A 98 6.05 -7.90 -17.09
CA MET A 98 6.39 -6.66 -16.42
C MET A 98 6.10 -5.45 -17.31
N ALA A 99 5.88 -4.30 -16.70
CA ALA A 99 5.65 -3.06 -17.42
C ALA A 99 6.39 -1.87 -16.79
N ASP A 100 6.83 -0.96 -17.64
CA ASP A 100 7.45 0.29 -17.21
C ASP A 100 6.43 1.42 -17.25
N LEU A 101 6.44 2.28 -16.23
CA LEU A 101 5.66 3.52 -16.24
C LEU A 101 6.37 4.54 -17.13
N LEU A 102 5.81 4.82 -18.31
CA LEU A 102 6.34 5.84 -19.21
C LEU A 102 6.09 7.24 -18.66
N GLY A 103 4.91 7.45 -18.07
CA GLY A 103 4.55 8.70 -17.43
C GLY A 103 3.12 8.69 -16.89
N ALA A 104 2.77 9.70 -16.11
CA ALA A 104 1.43 9.86 -15.54
C ALA A 104 1.08 11.33 -15.33
N ASP A 105 -0.23 11.61 -15.32
CA ASP A 105 -0.81 12.91 -15.02
C ASP A 105 -1.88 12.81 -13.93
N PRO A 106 -1.58 13.28 -12.70
CA PRO A 106 -2.54 13.28 -11.60
C PRO A 106 -3.74 14.21 -11.85
N MET A 107 -3.63 15.24 -12.69
CA MET A 107 -4.75 16.18 -12.93
C MET A 107 -5.84 15.58 -13.83
N THR A 108 -5.51 14.57 -14.64
CA THR A 108 -6.48 13.85 -15.47
C THR A 108 -6.71 12.42 -15.00
N ASP A 109 -6.00 11.99 -13.96
CA ASP A 109 -5.98 10.61 -13.48
C ASP A 109 -5.63 9.58 -14.57
N LEU A 110 -4.61 9.87 -15.38
CA LEU A 110 -4.17 8.99 -16.48
C LEU A 110 -2.70 8.61 -16.31
N ALA A 111 -2.37 7.38 -16.68
CA ALA A 111 -1.01 6.89 -16.78
C ALA A 111 -0.82 6.06 -18.05
N LEU A 112 0.40 6.10 -18.59
CA LEU A 112 0.80 5.33 -19.76
C LEU A 112 1.91 4.35 -19.37
N LEU A 113 1.70 3.08 -19.70
CA LEU A 113 2.62 2.00 -19.42
C LEU A 113 3.15 1.41 -20.72
N ARG A 114 4.35 0.83 -20.65
CA ARG A 114 4.96 0.02 -21.70
C ARG A 114 5.12 -1.41 -21.20
N LEU A 115 4.42 -2.36 -21.80
CA LEU A 115 4.69 -3.78 -21.55
C LEU A 115 6.10 -4.13 -22.04
N ARG A 116 6.85 -4.89 -21.25
CA ARG A 116 8.19 -5.40 -21.64
C ARG A 116 8.05 -6.57 -22.60
N ILE A 117 7.74 -6.27 -23.86
CA ILE A 117 7.43 -7.28 -24.90
C ILE A 117 8.56 -8.30 -25.10
N GLY A 118 9.82 -7.90 -24.88
CA GLY A 118 10.97 -8.81 -24.98
C GLY A 118 10.99 -9.92 -23.92
N GLU A 119 10.25 -9.78 -22.82
CA GLU A 119 10.16 -10.77 -21.75
C GLU A 119 9.05 -11.81 -21.97
N ARG A 120 8.17 -11.58 -22.95
CA ARG A 120 7.07 -12.49 -23.30
C ARG A 120 7.57 -13.82 -23.84
N SER A 121 6.73 -14.84 -23.74
CA SER A 121 7.02 -16.17 -24.26
C SER A 121 7.33 -16.14 -25.76
N PRO A 122 8.34 -16.90 -26.25
CA PRO A 122 8.58 -17.04 -27.69
C PRO A 122 7.39 -17.62 -28.47
N LYS A 123 6.41 -18.21 -27.79
CA LYS A 123 5.16 -18.73 -28.36
C LYS A 123 3.96 -17.81 -28.13
N ALA A 124 4.17 -16.63 -27.57
CA ALA A 124 3.11 -15.69 -27.24
C ALA A 124 2.38 -15.22 -28.50
N LEU A 125 1.06 -15.09 -28.41
CA LEU A 125 0.26 -14.55 -29.50
C LEU A 125 0.50 -13.03 -29.65
N PRO A 126 0.29 -12.46 -30.85
CA PRO A 126 0.27 -11.03 -31.04
C PRO A 126 -0.72 -10.35 -30.08
N LEU A 127 -0.36 -9.17 -29.60
CA LEU A 127 -1.25 -8.41 -28.73
C LEU A 127 -2.52 -8.01 -29.49
N THR A 128 -3.66 -8.13 -28.81
CA THR A 128 -4.90 -7.52 -29.29
C THR A 128 -4.93 -6.07 -28.84
N VAL A 129 -5.28 -5.17 -29.76
CA VAL A 129 -5.26 -3.72 -29.53
C VAL A 129 -6.67 -3.15 -29.63
N ALA A 130 -7.00 -2.21 -28.76
CA ALA A 130 -8.24 -1.46 -28.82
C ALA A 130 -8.00 -0.07 -29.42
N LYS A 131 -8.99 0.43 -30.17
CA LYS A 131 -8.87 1.73 -30.85
C LYS A 131 -9.69 2.79 -30.13
N PHE A 132 -9.13 3.99 -30.00
CA PHE A 132 -9.88 5.16 -29.56
C PHE A 132 -10.98 5.51 -30.57
N GLY A 133 -12.17 5.77 -30.04
CA GLY A 133 -13.26 6.45 -30.74
C GLY A 133 -13.27 7.95 -30.42
N ASN A 134 -14.35 8.62 -30.82
CA ASN A 134 -14.53 10.04 -30.57
C ASN A 134 -15.55 10.27 -29.44
N SER A 135 -15.08 10.71 -28.27
CA SER A 135 -15.95 10.98 -27.11
C SER A 135 -16.88 12.18 -27.30
N ASP A 136 -16.58 13.11 -28.21
CA ASP A 136 -17.42 14.29 -28.48
C ASP A 136 -18.71 13.93 -29.24
N GLN A 137 -18.77 12.74 -29.83
CA GLN A 137 -19.94 12.23 -30.52
C GLN A 137 -20.89 11.44 -29.61
N VAL A 138 -20.46 11.15 -28.38
CA VAL A 138 -21.22 10.37 -27.41
C VAL A 138 -22.41 11.18 -26.90
N ARG A 139 -23.56 10.53 -26.77
CA ARG A 139 -24.82 11.13 -26.32
C ARG A 139 -25.40 10.36 -25.14
N VAL A 140 -26.15 11.08 -24.30
CA VAL A 140 -26.97 10.44 -23.27
C VAL A 140 -27.93 9.45 -23.94
N GLY A 141 -27.97 8.22 -23.43
CA GLY A 141 -28.73 7.09 -23.98
C GLY A 141 -27.93 6.14 -24.86
N ASP A 142 -26.72 6.50 -25.31
CA ASP A 142 -25.87 5.60 -26.07
C ASP A 142 -25.50 4.36 -25.24
N ILE A 143 -25.55 3.17 -25.83
CA ILE A 143 -25.14 1.93 -25.17
C ILE A 143 -23.61 1.92 -25.00
N CYS A 144 -23.17 1.57 -23.80
CA CYS A 144 -21.76 1.45 -23.46
C CYS A 144 -21.46 0.15 -22.70
N PHE A 145 -20.21 -0.27 -22.75
CA PHE A 145 -19.70 -1.45 -22.05
C PHE A 145 -18.48 -1.05 -21.23
N ALA A 146 -18.57 -1.15 -19.91
CA ALA A 146 -17.44 -0.95 -19.02
C ALA A 146 -16.69 -2.28 -18.86
N MET A 147 -15.40 -2.25 -19.14
CA MET A 147 -14.54 -3.43 -19.14
C MET A 147 -13.38 -3.27 -18.16
N GLY A 148 -12.95 -4.37 -17.56
CA GLY A 148 -11.85 -4.38 -16.60
C GLY A 148 -11.71 -5.72 -15.88
N SER A 149 -10.91 -5.78 -14.81
CA SER A 149 -10.71 -6.94 -13.97
C SER A 149 -11.06 -6.62 -12.51
N PRO A 150 -12.34 -6.68 -12.13
CA PRO A 150 -12.80 -6.28 -10.80
C PRO A 150 -12.16 -7.17 -9.72
N ALA A 151 -11.73 -6.54 -8.63
CA ALA A 151 -10.99 -7.12 -7.51
C ALA A 151 -9.74 -7.93 -7.90
N GLY A 152 -9.25 -7.81 -9.13
CA GLY A 152 -8.20 -8.68 -9.66
C GLY A 152 -8.62 -10.16 -9.67
N LEU A 153 -9.88 -10.50 -9.93
CA LEU A 153 -10.32 -11.89 -10.05
C LEU A 153 -10.18 -12.40 -11.48
N SER A 154 -10.99 -11.86 -12.38
CA SER A 154 -11.04 -12.17 -13.80
C SER A 154 -11.39 -10.93 -14.59
N GLN A 155 -11.14 -10.90 -15.90
CA GLN A 155 -11.71 -9.87 -16.76
C GLN A 155 -13.26 -9.94 -16.72
N SER A 156 -13.91 -8.81 -16.94
CA SER A 156 -15.35 -8.66 -16.89
C SER A 156 -15.81 -7.59 -17.88
N VAL A 157 -17.07 -7.70 -18.31
CA VAL A 157 -17.78 -6.70 -19.11
C VAL A 157 -19.13 -6.45 -18.47
N THR A 158 -19.45 -5.20 -18.23
CA THR A 158 -20.79 -4.78 -17.79
C THR A 158 -21.37 -3.84 -18.84
N ARG A 159 -22.66 -4.01 -19.13
CA ARG A 159 -23.38 -3.19 -20.10
C ARG A 159 -24.20 -2.13 -19.36
N GLY A 160 -24.29 -0.95 -19.95
CA GLY A 160 -25.18 0.12 -19.53
C GLY A 160 -25.43 1.11 -20.65
N ILE A 161 -25.84 2.31 -20.28
CA ILE A 161 -25.97 3.48 -21.15
C ILE A 161 -25.20 4.67 -20.57
N ILE A 162 -24.85 5.60 -21.46
CA ILE A 162 -24.37 6.92 -21.05
C ILE A 162 -25.53 7.67 -20.41
N SER A 163 -25.37 8.02 -19.15
CA SER A 163 -26.35 8.75 -18.34
C SER A 163 -26.09 10.25 -18.33
N ASN A 164 -24.82 10.67 -18.48
CA ASN A 164 -24.42 12.08 -18.49
C ASN A 164 -23.10 12.24 -19.28
N VAL A 165 -22.97 13.27 -20.12
CA VAL A 165 -21.73 13.56 -20.88
C VAL A 165 -20.88 14.68 -20.24
N ALA A 166 -21.39 15.24 -19.15
CA ALA A 166 -20.88 16.40 -18.47
C ALA A 166 -20.81 16.17 -16.95
N MET A 167 -20.63 14.92 -16.49
CA MET A 167 -20.66 14.62 -15.07
C MET A 167 -19.47 15.25 -14.35
N MET A 168 -19.74 15.88 -13.21
CA MET A 168 -18.73 16.38 -12.28
C MET A 168 -19.12 16.02 -10.84
N SER A 169 -18.13 16.01 -9.94
CA SER A 169 -18.39 15.84 -8.52
C SER A 169 -18.78 17.18 -7.90
N PRO A 170 -19.90 17.28 -7.15
CA PRO A 170 -20.50 18.56 -6.73
C PRO A 170 -19.68 19.33 -5.67
N ASN A 171 -18.59 18.76 -5.16
CA ASN A 171 -17.66 19.46 -4.28
C ASN A 171 -16.38 19.77 -5.06
N LEU A 172 -16.01 21.06 -5.14
CA LEU A 172 -14.67 21.48 -5.57
C LEU A 172 -13.64 20.78 -4.66
N GLY A 173 -13.02 19.70 -5.17
CA GLY A 173 -11.99 18.93 -4.46
C GLY A 173 -12.40 17.57 -3.87
N SER A 174 -13.54 16.97 -4.23
CA SER A 174 -13.92 15.61 -3.74
C SER A 174 -13.14 14.46 -4.36
N PHE A 175 -12.42 14.68 -5.46
CA PHE A 175 -11.48 13.69 -6.02
C PHE A 175 -10.12 14.35 -6.26
N ARG A 176 -9.22 14.17 -5.27
CA ARG A 176 -7.86 14.70 -5.34
C ARG A 176 -6.84 13.58 -5.35
N LEU A 177 -5.90 13.68 -6.29
CA LEU A 177 -4.77 12.78 -6.42
C LEU A 177 -3.51 13.62 -6.30
N ASP A 178 -2.67 13.29 -5.33
CA ASP A 178 -1.39 13.97 -5.11
C ASP A 178 -1.51 15.48 -4.83
N GLY A 179 -2.65 15.87 -4.27
CA GLY A 179 -3.00 17.27 -4.03
C GLY A 179 -3.68 17.95 -5.22
N GLU A 180 -3.66 17.35 -6.41
CA GLU A 180 -4.32 17.87 -7.61
C GLU A 180 -5.80 17.49 -7.66
N SER A 181 -6.64 18.38 -8.16
CA SER A 181 -8.09 18.14 -8.31
C SER A 181 -8.39 17.63 -9.72
N VAL A 182 -8.80 16.36 -9.82
CA VAL A 182 -9.07 15.73 -11.12
C VAL A 182 -10.22 16.41 -11.85
N GLY A 183 -11.26 16.81 -11.11
CA GLY A 183 -12.43 17.53 -11.63
C GLY A 183 -12.14 18.93 -12.17
N GLU A 184 -10.90 19.45 -12.06
CA GLU A 184 -10.52 20.69 -12.74
C GLU A 184 -10.35 20.49 -14.25
N LEU A 185 -9.94 19.29 -14.68
CA LEU A 185 -9.71 18.97 -16.10
C LEU A 185 -10.66 17.90 -16.62
N VAL A 186 -11.12 16.98 -15.78
CA VAL A 186 -11.95 15.87 -16.21
C VAL A 186 -13.42 16.19 -16.04
N ARG A 187 -14.12 16.13 -17.16
CA ARG A 187 -15.58 16.10 -17.21
C ARG A 187 -16.01 14.71 -17.64
N TRP A 188 -16.42 13.89 -16.68
CA TRP A 188 -16.64 12.46 -16.89
C TRP A 188 -17.83 12.17 -17.79
N LEU A 189 -17.70 11.10 -18.58
CA LEU A 189 -18.84 10.38 -19.13
C LEU A 189 -19.45 9.55 -17.99
N GLY A 190 -20.57 10.03 -17.45
CA GLY A 190 -21.38 9.30 -16.48
C GLY A 190 -22.18 8.19 -17.15
N HIS A 191 -22.16 6.98 -16.61
CA HIS A 191 -22.89 5.82 -17.14
C HIS A 191 -23.43 4.92 -16.03
N ASP A 192 -24.44 4.10 -16.31
CA ASP A 192 -25.03 3.17 -15.35
C ASP A 192 -24.48 1.73 -15.45
N ALA A 193 -23.54 1.47 -16.37
CA ALA A 193 -22.84 0.20 -16.41
C ALA A 193 -22.13 -0.06 -15.07
N VAL A 194 -22.35 -1.24 -14.49
CA VAL A 194 -21.86 -1.57 -13.15
C VAL A 194 -20.33 -1.58 -13.14
N ILE A 195 -19.73 -0.78 -12.26
CA ILE A 195 -18.28 -0.80 -12.03
C ILE A 195 -17.97 -1.14 -10.57
N PHE A 196 -16.95 -1.95 -10.37
CA PHE A 196 -16.41 -2.31 -9.07
C PHE A 196 -14.94 -1.89 -8.97
N PRO A 197 -14.38 -1.76 -7.75
CA PRO A 197 -12.94 -1.61 -7.58
C PRO A 197 -12.18 -2.66 -8.39
N GLY A 198 -11.19 -2.22 -9.18
CA GLY A 198 -10.46 -3.05 -10.13
C GLY A 198 -10.83 -2.83 -11.60
N ASN A 199 -12.01 -2.28 -11.91
CA ASN A 199 -12.34 -1.84 -13.28
C ASN A 199 -11.64 -0.53 -13.67
N SER A 200 -11.21 0.27 -12.68
CA SER A 200 -10.50 1.53 -12.90
C SER A 200 -9.27 1.32 -13.78
N GLY A 201 -9.15 2.16 -14.80
CA GLY A 201 -8.14 2.14 -15.85
C GLY A 201 -8.50 1.27 -17.06
N GLY A 202 -9.52 0.41 -16.96
CA GLY A 202 -10.05 -0.34 -18.10
C GLY A 202 -10.91 0.50 -19.03
N PRO A 203 -11.22 0.03 -20.25
CA PRO A 203 -11.92 0.84 -21.25
C PRO A 203 -13.44 0.85 -21.02
N LEU A 204 -14.06 2.00 -21.30
CA LEU A 204 -15.48 2.13 -21.62
C LEU A 204 -15.61 2.14 -23.14
N VAL A 205 -16.34 1.18 -23.71
CA VAL A 205 -16.46 1.03 -25.18
C VAL A 205 -17.88 1.19 -25.67
N ASN A 206 -18.04 1.65 -26.91
CA ASN A 206 -19.33 1.68 -27.61
C ASN A 206 -19.65 0.35 -28.32
N GLU A 207 -20.81 0.24 -28.95
CA GLU A 207 -21.24 -0.97 -29.68
C GLU A 207 -20.36 -1.35 -30.88
N ARG A 208 -19.51 -0.42 -31.36
CA ARG A 208 -18.52 -0.65 -32.42
C ARG A 208 -17.18 -1.17 -31.89
N GLY A 209 -17.02 -1.32 -30.57
CA GLY A 209 -15.75 -1.73 -29.96
C GLY A 209 -14.68 -0.63 -29.94
N GLU A 210 -15.09 0.64 -30.04
CA GLU A 210 -14.18 1.78 -29.92
C GLU A 210 -14.18 2.29 -28.46
N ILE A 211 -13.02 2.63 -27.92
CA ILE A 211 -12.88 3.24 -26.60
C ILE A 211 -13.51 4.64 -26.66
N ILE A 212 -14.55 4.86 -25.87
CA ILE A 212 -15.18 6.17 -25.67
C ILE A 212 -14.80 6.82 -24.34
N GLY A 213 -14.22 6.05 -23.41
CA GLY A 213 -13.56 6.58 -22.22
C GLY A 213 -12.75 5.54 -21.46
N ILE A 214 -12.10 5.96 -20.38
CA ILE A 214 -11.35 5.10 -19.44
C ILE A 214 -12.08 5.12 -18.09
N ASN A 215 -12.52 3.97 -17.59
CA ASN A 215 -13.27 3.85 -16.35
C ASN A 215 -12.45 4.37 -15.17
N GLU A 216 -13.02 5.19 -14.29
CA GLU A 216 -12.26 5.84 -13.20
C GLU A 216 -12.97 5.72 -11.84
N VAL A 217 -14.18 6.28 -11.73
CA VAL A 217 -14.84 6.54 -10.45
C VAL A 217 -16.25 5.98 -10.42
N GLY A 218 -16.68 5.44 -9.28
CA GLY A 218 -18.08 5.09 -8.99
C GLY A 218 -18.67 6.02 -7.93
N ILE A 219 -19.78 6.70 -8.26
CA ILE A 219 -20.54 7.57 -7.36
C ILE A 219 -21.94 6.97 -7.18
N GLY A 220 -22.13 6.23 -6.08
CA GLY A 220 -23.37 5.48 -5.86
C GLY A 220 -23.56 4.41 -6.93
N SER A 221 -24.65 4.48 -7.69
CA SER A 221 -24.93 3.56 -8.82
C SER A 221 -24.44 4.08 -10.17
N LEU A 222 -23.75 5.23 -10.21
CA LEU A 222 -23.29 5.88 -11.44
C LEU A 222 -21.77 5.71 -11.56
N GLY A 223 -21.31 5.16 -12.68
CA GLY A 223 -19.89 5.13 -13.05
C GLY A 223 -19.49 6.38 -13.82
N GLY A 224 -18.21 6.74 -13.75
CA GLY A 224 -17.59 7.84 -14.49
C GLY A 224 -16.36 7.36 -15.24
N ALA A 225 -16.28 7.72 -16.52
CA ALA A 225 -15.14 7.46 -17.38
C ALA A 225 -14.53 8.75 -17.92
N ILE A 226 -13.20 8.80 -17.96
CA ILE A 226 -12.42 9.88 -18.57
C ILE A 226 -12.67 9.84 -20.08
N PRO A 227 -13.11 10.93 -20.75
CA PRO A 227 -13.41 10.93 -22.17
C PRO A 227 -12.22 10.47 -23.05
N ALA A 228 -12.51 9.64 -24.06
CA ALA A 228 -11.50 9.09 -24.97
C ALA A 228 -10.60 10.14 -25.64
N ASN A 229 -11.14 11.28 -26.05
CA ASN A 229 -10.34 12.33 -26.72
C ASN A 229 -9.29 12.90 -25.77
N LEU A 230 -9.65 13.12 -24.50
CA LEU A 230 -8.72 13.56 -23.46
C LEU A 230 -7.68 12.47 -23.19
N ALA A 231 -8.12 11.22 -22.99
CA ALA A 231 -7.22 10.10 -22.75
C ALA A 231 -6.22 9.88 -23.88
N GLN A 232 -6.65 9.97 -25.13
CA GLN A 232 -5.79 9.85 -26.31
C GLN A 232 -4.76 10.99 -26.36
N SER A 233 -5.18 12.24 -26.12
CA SER A 233 -4.25 13.39 -26.14
C SER A 233 -3.17 13.28 -25.06
N VAL A 234 -3.54 12.84 -23.85
CA VAL A 234 -2.61 12.64 -22.75
C VAL A 234 -1.68 11.46 -23.02
N ALA A 235 -2.20 10.35 -23.58
CA ALA A 235 -1.37 9.20 -23.93
C ALA A 235 -0.29 9.57 -24.97
N ILE A 236 -0.64 10.37 -25.99
CA ILE A 236 0.33 10.83 -27.00
C ILE A 236 1.43 11.68 -26.33
N GLU A 237 1.05 12.68 -25.53
CA GLU A 237 2.03 13.57 -24.88
C GLU A 237 2.93 12.81 -23.88
N LEU A 238 2.37 11.85 -23.14
CA LEU A 238 3.13 10.97 -22.24
C LEU A 238 4.07 10.04 -23.00
N GLU A 239 3.69 9.52 -24.16
CA GLU A 239 4.59 8.71 -25.00
C GLU A 239 5.76 9.54 -25.52
N GLU A 240 5.50 10.77 -25.99
CA GLU A 240 6.52 11.63 -26.60
C GLU A 240 7.53 12.17 -25.57
N SER A 241 7.09 12.47 -24.35
CA SER A 241 7.89 13.23 -23.39
C SER A 241 8.07 12.57 -22.01
N GLY A 242 7.25 11.57 -21.66
CA GLY A 242 7.25 10.91 -20.36
C GLY A 242 6.59 11.72 -19.22
N TYR A 243 6.09 12.93 -19.49
CA TYR A 243 5.40 13.76 -18.51
C TYR A 243 4.45 14.76 -19.18
N ILE A 244 3.40 15.20 -18.49
CA ILE A 244 2.55 16.29 -19.01
C ILE A 244 3.03 17.63 -18.47
N SER A 245 3.30 18.60 -19.36
CA SER A 245 3.69 19.95 -18.95
C SER A 245 2.46 20.83 -18.82
N ARG A 246 1.99 21.02 -17.58
CA ARG A 246 0.83 21.90 -17.31
C ARG A 246 1.26 23.35 -17.20
N CYS A 247 0.45 24.25 -17.74
CA CYS A 247 0.62 25.69 -17.63
C CYS A 247 -0.11 26.29 -16.43
N TRP A 248 0.41 27.43 -15.97
CA TRP A 248 -0.15 28.22 -14.90
C TRP A 248 -0.04 29.72 -15.20
N THR A 249 -1.13 30.45 -14.95
CA THR A 249 -1.18 31.92 -15.05
C THR A 249 -1.50 32.59 -13.72
N GLY A 250 -2.03 31.84 -12.74
CA GLY A 250 -2.54 32.38 -11.47
C GLY A 250 -3.94 33.00 -11.56
N LEU A 251 -4.67 32.78 -12.66
CA LEU A 251 -6.10 33.10 -12.71
C LEU A 251 -6.91 32.05 -11.95
N GLU A 252 -7.80 32.51 -11.07
CA GLU A 252 -8.83 31.68 -10.44
C GLU A 252 -10.17 32.04 -11.07
N CYS A 253 -10.64 31.17 -11.98
CA CYS A 253 -11.84 31.39 -12.77
C CYS A 253 -13.05 30.66 -12.18
N GLN A 254 -14.22 31.26 -12.33
CA GLN A 254 -15.51 30.67 -11.97
C GLN A 254 -16.56 30.95 -13.04
N PRO A 255 -17.70 30.24 -13.03
CA PRO A 255 -18.80 30.52 -13.94
C PRO A 255 -19.37 31.92 -13.73
N MET A 256 -20.00 32.47 -14.76
CA MET A 256 -20.71 33.74 -14.66
C MET A 256 -21.86 33.66 -13.66
N LEU A 257 -21.94 34.63 -12.75
CA LEU A 257 -23.06 34.74 -11.80
C LEU A 257 -24.41 35.04 -12.52
N ASP A 258 -24.34 35.79 -13.62
CA ASP A 258 -25.47 36.02 -14.52
C ASP A 258 -25.27 35.18 -15.78
N SER A 259 -26.00 34.06 -15.88
CA SER A 259 -25.91 33.10 -16.98
C SER A 259 -26.26 33.69 -18.35
N LYS A 260 -26.89 34.87 -18.41
CA LYS A 260 -27.17 35.56 -19.69
C LYS A 260 -25.93 36.27 -20.26
N ARG A 261 -24.92 36.54 -19.43
CA ARG A 261 -23.67 37.18 -19.86
C ARG A 261 -22.69 36.12 -20.36
N ARG A 262 -22.07 36.39 -21.50
CA ARG A 262 -21.03 35.52 -22.05
C ARG A 262 -19.67 35.85 -21.45
N GLY A 263 -18.85 34.83 -21.32
CA GLY A 263 -17.50 34.89 -20.75
C GLY A 263 -17.31 33.98 -19.55
N ILE A 264 -16.18 34.17 -18.88
CA ILE A 264 -15.74 33.48 -17.67
C ILE A 264 -15.34 34.55 -16.65
N LEU A 265 -15.81 34.43 -15.41
CA LEU A 265 -15.54 35.40 -14.35
C LEU A 265 -14.21 35.07 -13.67
N VAL A 266 -13.33 36.06 -13.56
CA VAL A 266 -12.14 35.98 -12.70
C VAL A 266 -12.59 36.22 -11.26
N GLY A 267 -12.61 35.17 -10.45
CA GLY A 267 -12.93 35.22 -9.02
C GLY A 267 -11.73 35.66 -8.18
N GLY A 268 -10.52 35.28 -8.60
CA GLY A 268 -9.28 35.57 -7.89
C GLY A 268 -8.09 35.67 -8.84
N VAL A 269 -7.04 36.34 -8.37
CA VAL A 269 -5.75 36.41 -9.05
C VAL A 269 -4.67 36.18 -7.99
N ILE A 270 -3.87 35.14 -8.17
CA ILE A 270 -2.79 34.80 -7.25
C ILE A 270 -1.72 35.91 -7.32
N GLU A 271 -1.27 36.37 -6.15
CA GLU A 271 -0.22 37.38 -6.05
C GLU A 271 1.08 36.90 -6.71
N ASP A 272 1.84 37.82 -7.30
CA ASP A 272 3.08 37.54 -8.05
C ASP A 272 2.94 36.51 -9.19
N SER A 273 1.72 36.22 -9.63
CA SER A 273 1.47 35.37 -10.79
C SER A 273 1.66 36.11 -12.12
N PRO A 274 1.79 35.39 -13.25
CA PRO A 274 1.76 36.03 -14.56
C PRO A 274 0.50 36.86 -14.82
N ALA A 275 -0.66 36.43 -14.33
CA ALA A 275 -1.91 37.18 -14.43
C ALA A 275 -1.89 38.46 -13.61
N ALA A 276 -1.37 38.42 -12.38
CA ALA A 276 -1.19 39.63 -11.57
C ALA A 276 -0.28 40.65 -12.28
N ARG A 277 0.86 40.19 -12.82
CA ARG A 277 1.78 41.05 -13.60
C ARG A 277 1.16 41.61 -14.88
N ALA A 278 0.27 40.86 -15.51
CA ALA A 278 -0.49 41.32 -16.69
C ALA A 278 -1.62 42.31 -16.32
N GLY A 279 -1.88 42.52 -15.03
CA GLY A 279 -2.85 43.48 -14.53
C GLY A 279 -4.28 42.96 -14.50
N PHE A 280 -4.49 41.64 -14.46
CA PHE A 280 -5.80 41.05 -14.16
C PHE A 280 -6.24 41.39 -12.74
N ALA A 281 -7.55 41.44 -12.53
CA ALA A 281 -8.15 41.69 -11.23
C ALA A 281 -9.43 40.86 -11.05
N PRO A 282 -9.80 40.53 -9.79
CA PRO A 282 -11.11 39.96 -9.50
C PRO A 282 -12.23 40.82 -10.08
N GLY A 283 -13.23 40.18 -10.69
CA GLY A 283 -14.33 40.85 -11.39
C GLY A 283 -14.13 41.01 -12.90
N ASP A 284 -12.93 40.75 -13.42
CA ASP A 284 -12.71 40.67 -14.87
C ASP A 284 -13.54 39.57 -15.51
N ILE A 285 -14.06 39.83 -16.72
CA ILE A 285 -14.80 38.85 -17.51
C ILE A 285 -13.99 38.51 -18.75
N ILE A 286 -13.46 37.30 -18.82
CA ILE A 286 -12.72 36.81 -19.99
C ILE A 286 -13.71 36.35 -21.05
N THR A 287 -13.54 36.83 -22.29
CA THR A 287 -14.38 36.46 -23.44
C THR A 287 -13.62 35.74 -24.54
N ARG A 288 -12.30 35.95 -24.63
CA ARG A 288 -11.39 35.15 -25.46
C ARG A 288 -10.08 34.89 -24.74
N TYR A 289 -9.55 33.69 -24.88
CA TYR A 289 -8.29 33.24 -24.31
C TYR A 289 -7.41 32.65 -25.41
N ASP A 290 -6.23 33.24 -25.64
CA ASP A 290 -5.35 32.96 -26.79
C ASP A 290 -6.09 32.91 -28.13
N GLY A 291 -6.98 33.87 -28.33
CA GLY A 291 -7.78 33.96 -29.55
C GLY A 291 -8.95 32.96 -29.61
N GLN A 292 -9.14 32.03 -28.67
CA GLN A 292 -10.31 31.16 -28.62
C GLN A 292 -11.45 31.80 -27.82
N PRO A 293 -12.72 31.77 -28.29
CA PRO A 293 -13.85 32.23 -27.49
C PRO A 293 -14.05 31.31 -26.30
N VAL A 294 -14.28 31.89 -25.12
CA VAL A 294 -14.48 31.13 -23.87
C VAL A 294 -15.75 31.58 -23.17
N HIS A 295 -16.40 30.63 -22.49
CA HIS A 295 -17.62 30.87 -21.75
C HIS A 295 -17.83 29.79 -20.69
N ALA A 296 -18.26 30.18 -19.50
CA ALA A 296 -18.76 29.27 -18.48
C ALA A 296 -19.98 29.88 -17.79
N SER A 297 -21.12 29.19 -17.89
CA SER A 297 -22.38 29.57 -17.26
C SER A 297 -22.68 28.74 -16.01
N ILE A 298 -22.13 27.53 -15.97
CA ILE A 298 -22.22 26.58 -14.87
C ILE A 298 -20.84 25.96 -14.59
N PRO A 299 -20.61 25.34 -13.43
CA PRO A 299 -19.33 24.72 -13.10
C PRO A 299 -18.82 23.72 -14.15
N GLU A 300 -19.72 22.96 -14.78
CA GLU A 300 -19.44 21.93 -15.79
C GLU A 300 -18.82 22.48 -17.08
N ASP A 301 -18.86 23.81 -17.27
CA ASP A 301 -18.24 24.51 -18.40
C ASP A 301 -16.77 24.88 -18.14
N LEU A 302 -16.29 24.79 -16.89
CA LEU A 302 -14.91 25.16 -16.54
C LEU A 302 -13.85 24.16 -17.03
N PRO A 303 -14.03 22.82 -16.95
CA PRO A 303 -12.98 21.89 -17.35
C PRO A 303 -12.48 22.07 -18.79
N PRO A 304 -13.34 22.28 -19.81
CA PRO A 304 -12.88 22.61 -21.15
C PRO A 304 -12.01 23.88 -21.22
N PHE A 305 -12.34 24.92 -20.43
CA PHE A 305 -11.51 26.11 -20.32
C PHE A 305 -10.18 25.81 -19.63
N ASN A 306 -10.19 25.04 -18.55
CA ASN A 306 -8.98 24.67 -17.83
C ASN A 306 -8.06 23.78 -18.69
N GLN A 307 -8.61 22.86 -19.49
CA GLN A 307 -7.85 22.10 -20.48
C GLN A 307 -7.14 23.03 -21.48
N LEU A 308 -7.83 24.04 -21.99
CA LEU A 308 -7.23 25.06 -22.86
C LEU A 308 -6.15 25.87 -22.13
N ALA A 309 -6.41 26.30 -20.89
CA ALA A 309 -5.52 27.18 -20.14
C ALA A 309 -4.26 26.45 -19.63
N TYR A 310 -4.42 25.22 -19.14
CA TYR A 310 -3.34 24.39 -18.62
C TYR A 310 -2.61 23.62 -19.72
N GLY A 311 -3.22 23.39 -20.88
CA GLY A 311 -2.60 22.75 -22.04
C GLY A 311 -1.79 23.69 -22.95
N MET A 312 -1.57 24.94 -22.54
CA MET A 312 -0.70 25.85 -23.29
C MET A 312 0.77 25.42 -23.21
N ILE A 313 1.61 25.94 -24.10
CA ILE A 313 3.07 25.79 -24.02
C ILE A 313 3.61 26.75 -22.95
N PRO A 314 4.35 26.30 -21.92
CA PRO A 314 4.97 27.18 -20.94
C PRO A 314 5.92 28.20 -21.58
N GLY A 315 5.92 29.44 -21.06
CA GLY A 315 6.74 30.55 -21.57
C GLY A 315 6.16 31.25 -22.81
N LYS A 316 5.08 30.73 -23.39
CA LYS A 316 4.38 31.38 -24.52
C LYS A 316 3.66 32.64 -24.03
N SER A 317 3.90 33.76 -24.71
CA SER A 317 3.10 34.97 -24.52
C SER A 317 1.86 34.95 -25.40
N PHE A 318 0.72 35.35 -24.85
CA PHE A 318 -0.57 35.33 -25.55
C PHE A 318 -1.49 36.45 -25.05
N LYS A 319 -2.56 36.70 -25.83
CA LYS A 319 -3.53 37.74 -25.53
C LYS A 319 -4.82 37.16 -24.97
N VAL A 320 -5.35 37.83 -23.96
CA VAL A 320 -6.66 37.56 -23.37
C VAL A 320 -7.53 38.78 -23.58
N VAL A 321 -8.74 38.59 -24.08
CA VAL A 321 -9.69 39.67 -24.35
C VAL A 321 -10.88 39.52 -23.42
N GLY A 322 -11.30 40.63 -22.80
CA GLY A 322 -12.40 40.59 -21.85
C GLY A 322 -13.00 41.96 -21.58
N ILE A 323 -13.69 42.05 -20.44
CA ILE A 323 -14.42 43.22 -20.00
C ILE A 323 -14.07 43.49 -18.54
N ARG A 324 -13.78 44.76 -18.21
CA ARG A 324 -13.67 45.29 -16.84
C ARG A 324 -14.53 46.55 -16.75
N ASP A 325 -15.44 46.61 -15.79
CA ASP A 325 -16.34 47.76 -15.59
C ASP A 325 -17.08 48.20 -16.87
N GLY A 326 -17.52 47.21 -17.68
CA GLY A 326 -18.19 47.45 -18.96
C GLY A 326 -17.29 47.89 -20.11
N LYS A 327 -15.99 48.11 -19.88
CA LYS A 327 -15.01 48.49 -20.91
C LYS A 327 -14.30 47.26 -21.44
N LYS A 328 -14.05 47.22 -22.75
CA LYS A 328 -13.25 46.17 -23.40
C LYS A 328 -11.80 46.28 -22.95
N MET A 329 -11.25 45.16 -22.49
CA MET A 329 -9.87 45.02 -22.05
C MET A 329 -9.12 44.03 -22.94
N VAL A 330 -7.82 44.23 -23.07
CA VAL A 330 -6.89 43.29 -23.70
C VAL A 330 -5.68 43.17 -22.79
N TRP A 331 -5.49 42.00 -22.21
CA TRP A 331 -4.32 41.68 -21.40
C TRP A 331 -3.32 40.87 -22.23
N SER A 332 -2.04 41.15 -22.05
CA SER A 332 -0.95 40.33 -22.57
C SER A 332 -0.30 39.63 -21.40
N THR A 333 -0.32 38.31 -21.39
CA THR A 333 0.26 37.50 -20.31
C THR A 333 1.15 36.42 -20.89
N THR A 334 1.95 35.80 -20.04
CA THR A 334 2.86 34.71 -20.39
C THR A 334 2.52 33.52 -19.51
N SER A 335 2.35 32.34 -20.09
CA SER A 335 2.17 31.11 -19.32
C SER A 335 3.46 30.77 -18.57
N ALA A 336 3.34 30.27 -17.34
CA ALA A 336 4.45 29.70 -16.58
C ALA A 336 4.25 28.17 -16.45
N PRO A 337 5.32 27.38 -16.27
CA PRO A 337 5.17 25.97 -15.92
C PRO A 337 4.47 25.84 -14.57
N ARG A 338 3.54 24.89 -14.46
CA ARG A 338 2.87 24.52 -13.21
C ARG A 338 3.71 23.46 -12.50
N GLU A 339 4.15 23.77 -11.28
CA GLU A 339 4.73 22.76 -10.38
C GLU A 339 3.62 21.84 -9.84
N PRO A 340 3.92 20.57 -9.53
CA PRO A 340 2.95 19.69 -8.87
C PRO A 340 2.51 20.26 -7.53
N ALA A 341 1.32 19.89 -7.07
CA ALA A 341 0.78 20.33 -5.78
C ALA A 341 1.71 19.96 -4.61
N PHE A 342 2.29 18.75 -4.63
CA PHE A 342 3.31 18.33 -3.67
C PHE A 342 4.53 17.72 -4.36
N ALA A 343 5.71 17.94 -3.78
CA ALA A 343 6.92 17.23 -4.19
C ALA A 343 6.91 15.77 -3.70
N LYS A 344 7.72 14.93 -4.33
CA LYS A 344 7.90 13.52 -3.92
C LYS A 344 8.45 13.43 -2.50
N GLU A 345 7.91 12.49 -1.74
CA GLU A 345 8.34 12.19 -0.38
C GLU A 345 9.71 11.47 -0.40
N LYS A 346 10.49 11.69 0.65
CA LYS A 346 11.77 11.01 0.92
C LYS A 346 11.83 10.59 2.38
N GLU A 347 12.25 9.36 2.62
CA GLU A 347 12.49 8.83 3.96
C GLU A 347 13.87 9.22 4.49
N LEU A 348 13.92 9.59 5.77
CA LEU A 348 15.16 9.68 6.53
C LEU A 348 15.09 8.70 7.70
N LYS A 349 15.58 7.47 7.47
CA LYS A 349 15.60 6.37 8.46
C LYS A 349 16.13 6.82 9.82
N THR A 350 17.30 7.47 9.83
CA THR A 350 18.01 7.93 11.04
C THR A 350 17.27 9.01 11.84
N TRP A 351 16.23 9.62 11.26
CA TRP A 351 15.37 10.57 11.95
C TRP A 351 14.02 9.96 12.35
N GLY A 352 13.62 8.84 11.74
CA GLY A 352 12.28 8.28 11.86
C GLY A 352 11.21 9.20 11.29
N LEU A 353 11.41 9.78 10.10
CA LEU A 353 10.42 10.61 9.42
C LEU A 353 10.49 10.49 7.90
N THR A 354 9.44 10.96 7.23
CA THR A 354 9.46 11.28 5.81
C THR A 354 9.30 12.79 5.61
N VAL A 355 9.97 13.34 4.60
CA VAL A 355 9.95 14.77 4.25
C VAL A 355 9.70 14.98 2.76
N ARG A 356 9.37 16.21 2.38
CA ARG A 356 9.27 16.67 0.99
C ARG A 356 9.68 18.14 0.88
N ASP A 357 10.07 18.53 -0.33
CA ASP A 357 10.32 19.94 -0.67
C ASP A 357 9.00 20.70 -0.83
N PHE A 358 9.04 22.03 -0.67
CA PHE A 358 7.93 22.88 -1.05
C PHE A 358 7.90 23.10 -2.56
N THR A 359 6.70 22.97 -3.12
CA THR A 359 6.35 23.46 -4.45
C THR A 359 5.73 24.85 -4.32
N LEU A 360 5.55 25.55 -5.44
CA LEU A 360 4.92 26.86 -5.45
C LEU A 360 3.56 26.82 -4.76
N MET A 361 2.67 25.90 -5.15
CA MET A 361 1.32 25.81 -4.58
C MET A 361 1.35 25.46 -3.09
N SER A 362 2.11 24.44 -2.69
CA SER A 362 2.21 24.07 -1.27
C SER A 362 2.85 25.15 -0.38
N SER A 363 3.75 25.98 -0.93
CA SER A 363 4.31 27.13 -0.21
C SER A 363 3.28 28.23 0.02
N LEU A 364 2.48 28.55 -1.01
CA LEU A 364 1.41 29.57 -0.94
C LEU A 364 0.30 29.13 0.01
N GLU A 365 -0.14 27.87 -0.05
CA GLU A 365 -1.13 27.30 0.88
C GLU A 365 -0.63 27.33 2.33
N ALA A 366 0.67 27.11 2.53
CA ALA A 366 1.33 27.24 3.84
C ALA A 366 1.63 28.71 4.22
N ARG A 367 1.22 29.69 3.42
CA ARG A 367 1.43 31.14 3.62
C ARG A 367 2.91 31.52 3.76
N ARG A 368 3.77 30.86 2.99
CA ARG A 368 5.21 31.13 2.94
C ARG A 368 5.54 32.06 1.78
N SER A 369 6.53 32.91 1.99
CA SER A 369 7.12 33.77 0.95
C SER A 369 8.14 33.05 0.08
N ASP A 370 8.60 31.87 0.52
CA ASP A 370 9.61 31.08 -0.18
C ASP A 370 9.34 29.58 -0.05
N LYS A 371 10.10 28.81 -0.84
CA LYS A 371 10.07 27.34 -0.86
C LYS A 371 11.19 26.72 -0.02
N GLU A 372 11.89 27.50 0.81
CA GLU A 372 13.04 27.00 1.56
C GLU A 372 12.60 26.13 2.75
N GLY A 373 13.37 25.07 2.98
CA GLY A 373 13.21 24.15 4.11
C GLY A 373 12.79 22.76 3.66
N ALA A 374 12.72 21.82 4.60
CA ALA A 374 12.20 20.47 4.36
C ALA A 374 10.93 20.25 5.19
N GLN A 375 9.79 20.10 4.53
CA GLN A 375 8.51 19.88 5.21
C GLN A 375 8.40 18.42 5.67
N VAL A 376 8.09 18.22 6.95
CA VAL A 376 7.81 16.91 7.53
C VAL A 376 6.46 16.42 7.02
N HIS A 377 6.47 15.26 6.34
CA HIS A 377 5.27 14.60 5.86
C HIS A 377 4.69 13.63 6.90
N SER A 378 5.53 12.75 7.46
CA SER A 378 5.10 11.80 8.49
C SER A 378 6.23 11.52 9.49
N VAL A 379 5.88 11.07 10.69
CA VAL A 379 6.84 10.80 11.78
C VAL A 379 6.56 9.43 12.39
N ASN A 380 7.61 8.66 12.64
CA ASN A 380 7.57 7.39 13.34
C ASN A 380 7.35 7.65 14.83
N ARG A 381 6.26 7.10 15.40
CA ARG A 381 5.86 7.33 16.80
C ARG A 381 6.91 6.91 17.83
N GLY A 382 7.75 5.92 17.51
CA GLY A 382 8.86 5.48 18.35
C GLY A 382 10.23 6.00 17.91
N GLY A 383 10.29 6.78 16.84
CA GLY A 383 11.54 7.23 16.24
C GLY A 383 12.13 8.49 16.90
N PRO A 384 13.39 8.82 16.57
CA PRO A 384 14.11 9.96 17.16
C PRO A 384 13.35 11.29 17.12
N SER A 385 12.67 11.58 16.01
CA SER A 385 11.92 12.83 15.83
C SER A 385 10.66 12.92 16.69
N ALA A 386 10.01 11.78 17.02
CA ALA A 386 8.87 11.75 17.92
C ALA A 386 9.28 11.84 19.40
N SER A 387 10.46 11.32 19.74
CA SER A 387 11.03 11.37 21.10
C SER A 387 11.68 12.72 21.44
N ALA A 388 11.93 13.57 20.44
CA ALA A 388 12.47 14.90 20.61
C ALA A 388 11.58 15.79 21.51
N LYS A 389 12.17 16.83 22.10
CA LYS A 389 11.49 17.73 23.05
C LYS A 389 11.75 19.19 22.65
N PRO A 390 10.78 19.89 22.04
CA PRO A 390 9.47 19.40 21.59
C PRO A 390 9.58 18.42 20.41
N ARG A 391 8.61 17.51 20.27
CA ARG A 391 8.56 16.54 19.17
C ARG A 391 8.21 17.19 17.83
N LEU A 392 8.62 16.56 16.74
CA LEU A 392 8.23 16.96 15.38
C LEU A 392 6.85 16.39 15.02
N TYR A 393 6.10 17.11 14.20
CA TYR A 393 4.80 16.70 13.66
C TYR A 393 4.75 16.85 12.13
N PRO A 394 3.81 16.15 11.46
CA PRO A 394 3.45 16.46 10.09
C PRO A 394 3.13 17.95 9.92
N GLY A 395 3.69 18.57 8.86
CA GLY A 395 3.54 20.00 8.58
C GLY A 395 4.67 20.89 9.10
N ASP A 396 5.46 20.43 10.09
CA ASP A 396 6.65 21.16 10.54
C ASP A 396 7.65 21.34 9.40
N VAL A 397 8.37 22.46 9.38
CA VAL A 397 9.40 22.74 8.37
C VAL A 397 10.77 22.80 9.03
N ILE A 398 11.67 21.90 8.66
CA ILE A 398 13.05 21.91 9.14
C ILE A 398 13.83 22.96 8.34
N VAL A 399 14.33 23.99 9.04
CA VAL A 399 15.03 25.13 8.42
C VAL A 399 16.51 25.22 8.82
N LYS A 400 16.91 24.63 9.94
CA LYS A 400 18.33 24.46 10.31
C LYS A 400 18.60 23.16 11.03
N VAL A 401 19.80 22.61 10.79
CA VAL A 401 20.37 21.47 11.52
C VAL A 401 21.76 21.88 12.02
N GLY A 402 21.92 21.97 13.34
CA GLY A 402 23.04 22.65 13.98
C GLY A 402 23.15 24.09 13.49
N ASN A 403 24.32 24.45 12.95
CA ASN A 403 24.57 25.78 12.37
C ASN A 403 24.32 25.86 10.87
N ARG A 404 23.80 24.78 10.25
CA ARG A 404 23.62 24.70 8.80
C ARG A 404 22.16 25.01 8.43
N ARG A 405 21.98 25.92 7.47
CA ARG A 405 20.67 26.23 6.89
C ARG A 405 20.25 25.10 5.94
N ILE A 406 18.99 24.72 6.03
CA ILE A 406 18.36 23.73 5.16
C ILE A 406 17.44 24.48 4.21
N ARG A 407 17.74 24.46 2.91
CA ARG A 407 16.87 25.05 1.89
C ARG A 407 16.01 24.02 1.18
N SER A 408 16.37 22.75 1.27
CA SER A 408 15.73 21.65 0.58
C SER A 408 15.93 20.32 1.32
N VAL A 409 15.16 19.30 0.94
CA VAL A 409 15.36 17.90 1.33
C VAL A 409 16.76 17.41 0.96
N LYS A 410 17.30 17.84 -0.19
CA LYS A 410 18.68 17.49 -0.60
C LYS A 410 19.72 18.02 0.40
N ASP A 411 19.53 19.23 0.92
CA ASP A 411 20.41 19.76 1.98
C ASP A 411 20.27 18.95 3.26
N LEU A 412 19.04 18.60 3.66
CA LEU A 412 18.79 17.81 4.86
C LEU A 412 19.45 16.44 4.78
N LEU A 413 19.32 15.75 3.63
CA LEU A 413 19.96 14.45 3.39
C LEU A 413 21.48 14.55 3.46
N ARG A 414 22.08 15.55 2.81
CA ARG A 414 23.53 15.78 2.83
C ARG A 414 24.03 16.05 4.25
N VAL A 415 23.40 16.96 4.98
CA VAL A 415 23.79 17.29 6.36
C VAL A 415 23.62 16.09 7.28
N THR A 416 22.54 15.33 7.11
CA THR A 416 22.31 14.08 7.86
C THR A 416 23.44 13.09 7.63
N HIS A 417 23.80 12.83 6.36
CA HIS A 417 24.89 11.92 6.03
C HIS A 417 26.24 12.37 6.63
N GLU A 418 26.55 13.67 6.60
CA GLU A 418 27.78 14.20 7.20
C GLU A 418 27.81 14.02 8.73
N ILE A 419 26.66 14.12 9.41
CA ILE A 419 26.56 13.90 10.85
C ILE A 419 26.74 12.42 11.18
N THR A 420 26.11 11.53 10.42
CA THR A 420 26.00 10.09 10.75
C THR A 420 27.18 9.26 10.25
N ARG A 421 27.94 9.75 9.26
CA ARG A 421 29.03 8.98 8.64
C ARG A 421 30.09 8.57 9.67
N GLY A 422 30.34 7.25 9.74
CA GLY A 422 31.36 6.67 10.63
C GLY A 422 30.99 6.70 12.12
N LYS A 423 29.71 6.86 12.44
CA LYS A 423 29.19 6.87 13.81
C LYS A 423 28.48 5.56 14.11
N SER A 424 28.73 5.02 15.29
CA SER A 424 28.07 3.82 15.81
C SER A 424 26.89 4.13 16.75
N GLU A 425 26.75 5.39 17.17
CA GLU A 425 25.72 5.83 18.12
C GLU A 425 24.98 7.08 17.61
N PRO A 426 23.70 7.26 17.99
CA PRO A 426 22.95 8.49 17.72
C PRO A 426 23.57 9.76 18.30
N ILE A 427 23.63 10.81 17.48
CA ILE A 427 24.19 12.12 17.85
C ILE A 427 23.05 13.10 18.17
N PRO A 428 22.96 13.62 19.40
CA PRO A 428 22.04 14.70 19.73
C PRO A 428 22.36 15.95 18.91
N THR A 429 21.43 16.33 18.05
CA THR A 429 21.62 17.42 17.09
C THR A 429 20.53 18.47 17.27
N LEU A 430 20.93 19.74 17.43
CA LEU A 430 20.02 20.87 17.55
C LEU A 430 19.32 21.14 16.20
N ILE A 431 18.00 21.18 16.20
CA ILE A 431 17.17 21.42 15.02
C ILE A 431 16.40 22.72 15.23
N THR A 432 16.40 23.59 14.23
CA THR A 432 15.45 24.72 14.16
C THR A 432 14.35 24.35 13.17
N LEU A 433 13.11 24.45 13.63
CA LEU A 433 11.94 24.19 12.81
C LEU A 433 10.93 25.33 12.88
N GLU A 434 10.11 25.44 11.85
CA GLU A 434 8.95 26.32 11.80
C GLU A 434 7.68 25.49 11.97
N ARG A 435 6.80 25.96 12.85
CA ARG A 435 5.46 25.40 13.05
C ARG A 435 4.49 26.56 13.10
N ASP A 436 3.59 26.61 12.13
CA ASP A 436 2.71 27.76 11.89
C ASP A 436 3.54 29.04 11.71
N LEU A 437 3.48 29.98 12.66
CA LEU A 437 4.25 31.23 12.68
C LEU A 437 5.38 31.23 13.71
N ALA A 438 5.61 30.11 14.41
CA ALA A 438 6.61 30.01 15.46
C ALA A 438 7.90 29.34 14.97
N HIS A 439 9.04 29.89 15.37
CA HIS A 439 10.34 29.22 15.25
C HIS A 439 10.65 28.48 16.55
N LEU A 440 10.80 27.16 16.46
CA LEU A 440 11.08 26.29 17.59
C LEU A 440 12.48 25.71 17.48
N LEU A 441 13.08 25.43 18.64
CA LEU A 441 14.30 24.66 18.77
C LEU A 441 13.98 23.32 19.43
N THR A 442 14.56 22.25 18.91
CA THR A 442 14.49 20.91 19.51
C THR A 442 15.80 20.18 19.31
N VAL A 443 16.01 19.07 20.02
CA VAL A 443 17.17 18.20 19.85
C VAL A 443 16.69 16.83 19.42
N VAL A 444 17.21 16.36 18.28
CA VAL A 444 16.94 15.03 17.73
C VAL A 444 18.22 14.22 17.78
N SER A 445 18.17 13.00 18.33
CA SER A 445 19.30 12.08 18.33
C SER A 445 19.37 11.34 17.00
N ILE A 446 20.16 11.85 16.06
CA ILE A 446 20.24 11.34 14.68
C ILE A 446 21.41 10.36 14.58
N GLY A 447 21.16 9.14 14.11
CA GLY A 447 22.21 8.14 13.95
C GLY A 447 21.71 6.81 13.41
N PRO A 448 22.62 5.84 13.26
CA PRO A 448 22.20 4.46 13.03
C PRO A 448 21.24 4.02 14.14
N GLU A 449 20.27 3.18 13.79
CA GLU A 449 19.47 2.48 14.80
C GLU A 449 20.46 1.69 15.65
N ALA A 450 20.37 1.84 16.97
CA ALA A 450 21.22 1.08 17.87
C ALA A 450 20.97 -0.40 17.55
N GLU A 451 22.03 -1.14 17.24
CA GLU A 451 21.93 -2.60 17.19
C GLU A 451 21.24 -3.05 18.48
N GLU A 452 20.18 -3.83 18.33
CA GLU A 452 19.55 -4.50 19.45
C GLU A 452 20.64 -5.35 20.10
N ASN A 453 21.29 -4.79 21.13
CA ASN A 453 22.26 -5.53 21.93
C ASN A 453 21.50 -6.72 22.49
N GLN A 454 21.69 -7.89 21.87
CA GLN A 454 21.13 -9.12 22.39
C GLN A 454 21.65 -9.23 23.81
N PRO A 455 20.76 -9.20 24.83
CA PRO A 455 21.21 -9.23 26.20
C PRO A 455 22.10 -10.45 26.39
N LEU A 456 23.23 -10.28 27.07
CA LEU A 456 24.13 -11.39 27.38
C LEU A 456 23.31 -12.54 27.97
N GLN A 457 23.40 -13.72 27.35
CA GLN A 457 22.63 -14.89 27.74
C GLN A 457 22.92 -15.25 29.19
N ALA A 458 22.03 -14.89 30.12
CA ALA A 458 22.08 -15.41 31.47
C ALA A 458 21.53 -16.85 31.44
N TRP A 459 22.40 -17.85 31.61
CA TRP A 459 21.98 -19.25 31.60
C TRP A 459 21.08 -19.52 32.79
N LYS A 460 19.83 -19.87 32.51
CA LYS A 460 18.84 -20.22 33.54
C LYS A 460 18.69 -21.74 33.56
N PRO A 461 18.68 -22.38 34.74
CA PRO A 461 18.37 -23.79 34.84
C PRO A 461 16.92 -24.03 34.38
N TRP A 462 16.69 -25.17 33.75
CA TRP A 462 15.38 -25.50 33.20
C TRP A 462 15.09 -27.00 33.32
N LEU A 463 13.83 -27.29 33.64
CA LEU A 463 13.34 -28.65 33.86
C LEU A 463 12.56 -29.19 32.66
N GLY A 464 11.87 -28.31 31.92
CA GLY A 464 11.07 -28.70 30.75
C GLY A 464 9.67 -29.23 31.04
N ILE A 465 8.94 -28.60 31.95
CA ILE A 465 7.55 -28.93 32.26
C ILE A 465 6.64 -27.71 32.25
N SER A 466 5.34 -27.95 32.05
CA SER A 466 4.26 -27.00 32.33
C SER A 466 3.49 -27.44 33.57
N THR A 467 3.12 -26.50 34.44
CA THR A 467 2.62 -26.79 35.79
C THR A 467 1.34 -26.03 36.10
N GLN A 468 0.49 -26.63 36.93
CA GLN A 468 -0.71 -26.03 37.50
C GLN A 468 -0.58 -25.96 39.02
N VAL A 469 -0.98 -24.86 39.64
CA VAL A 469 -0.99 -24.76 41.12
C VAL A 469 -2.05 -25.70 41.70
N LEU A 470 -1.71 -26.39 42.80
CA LEU A 470 -2.68 -27.17 43.59
C LEU A 470 -3.51 -26.23 44.46
N THR A 471 -4.55 -25.64 43.85
CA THR A 471 -5.51 -24.81 44.57
C THR A 471 -6.34 -25.64 45.56
N LYS A 472 -7.04 -24.95 46.47
CA LYS A 472 -7.97 -25.59 47.42
C LYS A 472 -8.96 -26.53 46.73
N ASP A 473 -9.57 -26.05 45.65
CA ASP A 473 -10.63 -26.77 44.95
C ASP A 473 -10.06 -27.91 44.11
N LEU A 474 -8.90 -27.70 43.47
CA LEU A 474 -8.20 -28.77 42.75
C LEU A 474 -7.71 -29.87 43.72
N SER A 475 -7.14 -29.49 44.86
CA SER A 475 -6.73 -30.44 45.90
C SER A 475 -7.91 -31.28 46.40
N GLN A 476 -9.06 -30.65 46.66
CA GLN A 476 -10.27 -31.37 47.06
C GLN A 476 -10.76 -32.32 45.97
N ALA A 477 -10.77 -31.90 44.71
CA ALA A 477 -11.19 -32.74 43.58
C ALA A 477 -10.26 -33.93 43.36
N LEU A 478 -8.99 -33.81 43.71
CA LEU A 478 -7.98 -34.87 43.68
C LEU A 478 -7.92 -35.69 44.99
N GLU A 479 -8.88 -35.51 45.89
CA GLU A 479 -8.96 -36.21 47.20
C GLU A 479 -7.74 -35.95 48.12
N LEU A 480 -7.06 -34.84 47.92
CA LEU A 480 -5.96 -34.38 48.77
C LEU A 480 -6.49 -33.46 49.88
N PRO A 481 -5.78 -33.33 51.03
CA PRO A 481 -6.10 -32.33 52.03
C PRO A 481 -6.23 -30.94 51.42
N ARG A 482 -7.26 -30.17 51.81
CA ARG A 482 -7.51 -28.81 51.31
C ARG A 482 -6.38 -27.81 51.56
N THR A 483 -5.41 -28.16 52.38
CA THR A 483 -4.22 -27.36 52.73
C THR A 483 -2.96 -27.82 51.98
N THR A 484 -3.09 -28.79 51.06
CA THR A 484 -1.98 -29.30 50.27
C THR A 484 -1.40 -28.17 49.42
N LYS A 485 -0.08 -28.01 49.50
CA LYS A 485 0.67 -27.03 48.71
C LYS A 485 1.55 -27.76 47.72
N GLY A 486 1.64 -27.22 46.52
CA GLY A 486 2.46 -27.78 45.47
C GLY A 486 1.89 -27.52 44.10
N ILE A 487 2.35 -28.30 43.15
CA ILE A 487 1.96 -28.17 41.75
C ILE A 487 1.59 -29.54 41.17
N ARG A 488 0.77 -29.51 40.13
CA ARG A 488 0.50 -30.64 39.25
C ARG A 488 1.20 -30.43 37.92
N ILE A 489 1.89 -31.43 37.41
CA ILE A 489 2.46 -31.39 36.06
C ILE A 489 1.32 -31.51 35.05
N ILE A 490 1.18 -30.50 34.19
CA ILE A 490 0.22 -30.50 33.07
C ILE A 490 0.83 -31.24 31.88
N GLN A 491 2.09 -30.93 31.59
CA GLN A 491 2.80 -31.44 30.43
C GLN A 491 4.28 -31.58 30.74
N VAL A 492 4.87 -32.67 30.27
CA VAL A 492 6.32 -32.86 30.20
C VAL A 492 6.72 -32.69 28.75
N PHE A 493 7.68 -31.82 28.47
CA PHE A 493 8.13 -31.63 27.10
C PHE A 493 9.18 -32.68 26.72
N PRO A 494 9.18 -33.17 25.46
CA PRO A 494 10.16 -34.13 24.99
C PRO A 494 11.60 -33.62 25.08
N GLU A 495 12.54 -34.54 25.25
CA GLU A 495 13.99 -34.33 25.30
C GLU A 495 14.49 -33.44 26.44
N THR A 496 13.62 -33.14 27.41
CA THR A 496 13.96 -32.30 28.55
C THR A 496 14.46 -33.10 29.75
N PRO A 497 15.12 -32.48 30.73
CA PRO A 497 15.48 -33.11 32.01
C PRO A 497 14.33 -33.85 32.68
N ALA A 498 13.14 -33.28 32.64
CA ALA A 498 11.95 -33.89 33.22
C ALA A 498 11.60 -35.23 32.57
N GLU A 499 11.59 -35.30 31.24
CA GLU A 499 11.31 -36.54 30.52
C GLU A 499 12.41 -37.58 30.80
N LYS A 500 13.68 -37.18 30.74
CA LYS A 500 14.84 -38.05 31.01
C LYS A 500 14.82 -38.64 32.43
N ALA A 501 14.32 -37.87 33.41
CA ALA A 501 14.15 -38.32 34.78
C ALA A 501 12.84 -39.08 35.03
N GLY A 502 11.99 -39.23 34.00
CA GLY A 502 10.76 -40.00 34.06
C GLY A 502 9.59 -39.29 34.74
N LEU A 503 9.59 -37.95 34.80
CA LEU A 503 8.40 -37.19 35.18
C LEU A 503 7.29 -37.38 34.14
N GLN A 504 6.04 -37.32 34.59
CA GLN A 504 4.86 -37.57 33.76
C GLN A 504 3.79 -36.49 33.98
N ALA A 505 2.97 -36.27 32.95
CA ALA A 505 1.77 -35.47 33.09
C ALA A 505 0.84 -36.10 34.14
N GLY A 506 0.38 -35.28 35.09
CA GLY A 506 -0.42 -35.72 36.23
C GLY A 506 0.36 -35.91 37.53
N ASP A 507 1.70 -35.95 37.51
CA ASP A 507 2.50 -35.98 38.73
C ASP A 507 2.20 -34.77 39.63
N LEU A 508 2.13 -35.02 40.94
CA LEU A 508 1.90 -34.01 41.96
C LEU A 508 3.20 -33.78 42.70
N LEU A 509 3.78 -32.59 42.63
CA LEU A 509 5.04 -32.26 43.31
C LEU A 509 4.78 -31.37 44.51
N PHE A 510 5.31 -31.76 45.67
CA PHE A 510 5.14 -31.04 46.93
C PHE A 510 6.44 -30.41 47.44
N ARG A 511 7.60 -31.00 47.10
CA ARG A 511 8.90 -30.48 47.51
C ARG A 511 9.98 -30.58 46.45
N ILE A 512 10.94 -29.67 46.54
CA ILE A 512 12.22 -29.64 45.83
C ILE A 512 13.34 -29.58 46.89
N ASP A 513 14.26 -30.55 46.89
CA ASP A 513 15.31 -30.74 47.91
C ASP A 513 14.83 -30.61 49.36
N GLY A 514 13.64 -31.15 49.64
CA GLY A 514 13.02 -31.09 50.98
C GLY A 514 12.27 -29.79 51.29
N GLN A 515 12.46 -28.73 50.50
CA GLN A 515 11.73 -27.47 50.64
C GLN A 515 10.32 -27.57 50.07
N ILE A 516 9.33 -27.06 50.80
CA ILE A 516 7.93 -27.09 50.38
C ILE A 516 7.71 -26.11 49.23
N ILE A 517 7.07 -26.58 48.16
CA ILE A 517 6.62 -25.73 47.06
C ILE A 517 5.40 -24.96 47.57
N MET A 518 5.60 -23.69 47.94
CA MET A 518 4.59 -22.83 48.58
C MET A 518 3.56 -22.28 47.57
N ALA A 519 3.06 -23.14 46.69
CA ALA A 519 2.02 -22.81 45.72
C ALA A 519 0.66 -23.35 46.19
N TYR A 520 -0.31 -22.46 46.36
CA TYR A 520 -1.65 -22.81 46.84
C TYR A 520 -2.76 -21.94 46.24
N ARG A 521 -2.43 -20.72 45.82
CA ARG A 521 -3.33 -19.77 45.19
C ARG A 521 -3.02 -19.68 43.70
N THR A 522 -3.99 -19.27 42.90
CA THR A 522 -3.82 -19.14 41.44
C THR A 522 -2.66 -18.19 41.10
N GLU A 523 -2.42 -17.18 41.94
CA GLU A 523 -1.32 -16.22 41.78
C GLU A 523 0.08 -16.82 42.02
N ASP A 524 0.17 -18.01 42.64
CA ASP A 524 1.44 -18.66 42.98
C ASP A 524 2.06 -19.47 41.82
N ILE A 525 1.57 -19.27 40.58
CA ILE A 525 1.96 -20.05 39.41
C ILE A 525 3.47 -20.04 39.13
N GLU A 526 4.16 -18.96 39.47
CA GLU A 526 5.60 -18.80 39.27
C GLU A 526 6.45 -19.35 40.44
N VAL A 527 5.86 -19.76 41.57
CA VAL A 527 6.62 -20.18 42.77
C VAL A 527 7.57 -21.32 42.45
N PHE A 528 7.08 -22.39 41.84
CA PHE A 528 7.92 -23.54 41.47
C PHE A 528 9.01 -23.15 40.46
N GLY A 529 8.64 -22.37 39.43
CA GLY A 529 9.59 -21.89 38.44
C GLY A 529 10.69 -21.02 39.04
N ASN A 530 10.37 -20.20 40.05
CA ASN A 530 11.35 -19.38 40.76
C ASN A 530 12.26 -20.22 41.65
N MET A 531 11.73 -21.24 42.35
CA MET A 531 12.57 -22.18 43.10
C MET A 531 13.58 -22.89 42.19
N VAL A 532 13.17 -23.34 41.00
CA VAL A 532 14.10 -23.95 40.02
C VAL A 532 15.18 -22.96 39.57
N LYS A 533 14.84 -21.66 39.40
CA LYS A 533 15.80 -20.61 39.00
C LYS A 533 16.89 -20.33 40.05
N GLU A 534 16.73 -20.75 41.30
CA GLU A 534 17.75 -20.58 42.35
C GLU A 534 18.94 -21.54 42.21
N TYR A 535 18.80 -22.59 41.40
CA TYR A 535 19.83 -23.59 41.18
C TYR A 535 20.78 -23.21 40.04
N LYS A 536 21.90 -23.92 39.95
CA LYS A 536 22.81 -23.85 38.80
C LYS A 536 22.33 -24.78 37.69
N THR A 537 22.75 -24.51 36.46
CA THR A 537 22.73 -25.52 35.40
C THR A 537 23.54 -26.75 35.84
N ASP A 538 23.13 -27.93 35.40
CA ASP A 538 23.72 -29.23 35.75
C ASP A 538 23.55 -29.66 37.22
N ALA A 539 22.84 -28.87 38.03
CA ALA A 539 22.50 -29.27 39.39
C ALA A 539 21.48 -30.42 39.38
N THR A 540 21.74 -31.47 40.17
CA THR A 540 20.75 -32.51 40.44
C THR A 540 19.88 -32.10 41.62
N ILE A 541 18.58 -31.95 41.37
CA ILE A 541 17.56 -31.65 42.37
C ILE A 541 16.70 -32.87 42.65
N ARG A 542 16.24 -33.02 43.90
CA ARG A 542 15.33 -34.08 44.31
C ARG A 542 13.90 -33.56 44.39
N LEU A 543 13.03 -34.11 43.55
CA LEU A 543 11.60 -33.80 43.53
C LEU A 543 10.82 -34.89 44.26
N THR A 544 9.98 -34.48 45.21
CA THR A 544 9.13 -35.43 45.97
C THR A 544 7.66 -35.06 45.86
N GLY A 545 6.82 -36.08 45.78
CA GLY A 545 5.46 -35.92 45.31
C GLY A 545 4.61 -37.19 45.38
N PHE A 546 3.53 -37.21 44.61
CA PHE A 546 2.73 -38.40 44.32
C PHE A 546 2.53 -38.61 42.82
N ARG A 547 2.49 -39.88 42.42
CA ARG A 547 2.03 -40.33 41.10
C ARG A 547 0.93 -41.35 41.31
N SER A 548 -0.27 -41.06 40.81
CA SER A 548 -1.44 -41.94 40.93
C SER A 548 -1.68 -42.43 42.37
N GLY A 549 -1.46 -41.56 43.37
CA GLY A 549 -1.62 -41.86 44.80
C GLY A 549 -0.41 -42.52 45.49
N SER A 550 0.61 -42.97 44.74
CA SER A 550 1.83 -43.55 45.31
C SER A 550 2.93 -42.50 45.53
N PRO A 551 3.80 -42.64 46.56
CA PRO A 551 4.98 -41.82 46.75
C PRO A 551 5.86 -41.74 45.48
N LEU A 552 6.16 -40.52 45.06
CA LEU A 552 7.10 -40.22 43.98
C LEU A 552 8.33 -39.52 44.57
N ASP A 553 9.52 -40.02 44.22
CA ASP A 553 10.80 -39.47 44.66
C ASP A 553 11.81 -39.64 43.51
N LEU A 554 12.16 -38.53 42.87
CA LEU A 554 12.97 -38.53 41.65
C LEU A 554 14.09 -37.49 41.74
N ASN A 555 15.28 -37.90 41.33
CA ASN A 555 16.40 -36.98 41.10
C ASN A 555 16.37 -36.52 39.64
N VAL A 556 16.45 -35.21 39.42
CA VAL A 556 16.46 -34.61 38.09
C VAL A 556 17.67 -33.70 37.96
N THR A 557 18.50 -33.92 36.95
CA THR A 557 19.62 -33.04 36.62
C THR A 557 19.13 -31.93 35.71
N LEU A 558 19.15 -30.69 36.19
CA LEU A 558 18.71 -29.51 35.46
C LEU A 558 19.64 -29.24 34.27
N ASP A 559 19.06 -28.79 33.15
CA ASP A 559 19.82 -28.44 31.95
C ASP A 559 19.71 -26.94 31.69
N LYS A 560 20.53 -26.42 30.79
CA LYS A 560 20.45 -25.04 30.32
C LYS A 560 19.12 -24.85 29.59
N ARG A 561 18.40 -23.78 29.95
CA ARG A 561 17.20 -23.36 29.22
C ARG A 561 17.57 -23.12 27.73
N PRO A 562 16.82 -23.69 26.78
CA PRO A 562 16.97 -23.36 25.37
C PRO A 562 16.84 -21.84 25.15
N PRO A 563 17.62 -21.26 24.21
CA PRO A 563 17.50 -19.85 23.90
C PRO A 563 16.05 -19.51 23.50
N PRO A 564 15.48 -18.42 24.04
CA PRO A 564 14.21 -17.88 23.53
C PRO A 564 14.37 -17.38 22.10
N ALA A 565 13.26 -17.23 21.38
CA ALA A 565 13.25 -16.86 19.96
C ALA A 565 14.04 -15.59 19.62
N ASN A 566 14.02 -14.58 20.49
CA ASN A 566 14.71 -13.30 20.32
C ASN A 566 16.24 -13.36 20.53
N GLU A 567 16.77 -14.49 21.00
CA GLU A 567 18.21 -14.73 21.20
C GLU A 567 18.80 -15.68 20.13
N LEU A 568 17.97 -16.15 19.18
CA LEU A 568 18.44 -17.06 18.13
C LEU A 568 19.08 -16.28 16.97
N PRO A 569 20.00 -16.91 16.23
CA PRO A 569 20.50 -16.34 14.99
C PRO A 569 19.33 -15.98 14.07
N LYS A 570 19.36 -14.75 13.57
CA LYS A 570 18.43 -14.22 12.58
C LYS A 570 19.21 -13.54 11.47
N TYR A 571 18.66 -13.51 10.27
CA TYR A 571 19.22 -12.79 9.15
C TYR A 571 18.10 -12.06 8.43
N GLU A 572 18.35 -10.77 8.21
CA GLU A 572 17.46 -9.87 7.47
C GLU A 572 17.91 -9.86 6.02
N GLU A 573 17.08 -10.42 5.14
CA GLU A 573 17.36 -10.46 3.72
C GLU A 573 16.76 -9.23 3.04
N GLU A 574 17.64 -8.30 2.66
CA GLU A 574 17.26 -6.99 2.14
C GLU A 574 16.69 -7.04 0.72
N THR A 575 17.19 -7.94 -0.15
CA THR A 575 16.79 -8.00 -1.56
C THR A 575 15.35 -8.45 -1.71
N PHE A 576 14.96 -9.46 -0.93
CA PHE A 576 13.63 -10.06 -0.97
C PHE A 576 12.70 -9.58 0.14
N GLU A 577 13.23 -8.75 1.04
CA GLU A 577 12.53 -8.01 2.09
C GLU A 577 11.82 -8.91 3.11
N PHE A 578 12.56 -9.85 3.71
CA PHE A 578 12.05 -10.71 4.76
C PHE A 578 13.14 -11.09 5.76
N THR A 579 12.74 -11.57 6.94
CA THR A 579 13.66 -12.00 7.99
C THR A 579 13.43 -13.48 8.28
N VAL A 580 14.52 -14.24 8.36
CA VAL A 580 14.51 -15.63 8.82
C VAL A 580 15.25 -15.76 10.14
N ARG A 581 14.84 -16.72 10.96
CA ARG A 581 15.54 -17.09 12.17
C ARG A 581 15.55 -18.60 12.39
N GLU A 582 16.49 -19.07 13.19
CA GLU A 582 16.49 -20.47 13.62
C GLU A 582 15.26 -20.79 14.50
N LEU A 583 14.86 -22.06 14.51
CA LEU A 583 13.73 -22.55 15.30
C LEU A 583 14.08 -22.63 16.79
N SER A 584 13.27 -21.99 17.63
CA SER A 584 13.34 -22.16 19.08
C SER A 584 12.73 -23.48 19.52
N PHE A 585 13.03 -23.89 20.75
CA PHE A 585 12.38 -25.04 21.38
C PHE A 585 10.85 -24.90 21.37
N SER A 586 10.34 -23.70 21.69
CA SER A 586 8.89 -23.43 21.69
C SER A 586 8.27 -23.52 20.31
N ASP A 587 8.95 -23.04 19.26
CA ASP A 587 8.46 -23.16 17.88
C ASP A 587 8.31 -24.64 17.49
N ARG A 588 9.31 -25.47 17.82
CA ARG A 588 9.28 -26.91 17.55
C ARG A 588 8.11 -27.61 18.25
N VAL A 589 7.87 -27.27 19.51
CA VAL A 589 6.73 -27.83 20.27
C VAL A 589 5.39 -27.38 19.68
N LEU A 590 5.22 -26.10 19.37
CA LEU A 590 3.97 -25.55 18.81
C LEU A 590 3.67 -26.12 17.42
N ALA A 591 4.69 -26.24 16.57
CA ALA A 591 4.57 -26.78 15.22
C ALA A 591 4.66 -28.32 15.18
N ARG A 592 4.82 -28.99 16.33
CA ARG A 592 4.98 -30.44 16.48
C ARG A 592 6.04 -31.01 15.54
N LEU A 593 7.19 -30.34 15.49
CA LEU A 593 8.30 -30.71 14.63
C LEU A 593 9.12 -31.84 15.28
N GLU A 594 9.51 -32.82 14.48
CA GLU A 594 10.51 -33.81 14.91
C GLU A 594 11.88 -33.15 15.08
N LYS A 595 12.78 -33.78 15.84
CA LYS A 595 14.09 -33.21 16.19
C LYS A 595 14.94 -32.93 14.95
N GLU A 596 14.92 -33.85 14.00
CA GLU A 596 15.65 -33.79 12.73
C GLU A 596 14.93 -32.89 11.71
N GLN A 597 13.69 -32.48 12.01
CA GLN A 597 12.94 -31.66 11.11
C GLN A 597 13.59 -30.27 11.02
N SER A 598 13.96 -30.03 9.78
CA SER A 598 14.89 -29.04 9.27
C SER A 598 14.12 -27.79 8.80
N GLY A 599 14.77 -26.63 8.79
CA GLY A 599 14.18 -25.38 8.29
C GLY A 599 14.42 -24.14 9.15
N LEU A 600 14.25 -22.98 8.53
CA LEU A 600 14.27 -21.67 9.18
C LEU A 600 12.86 -21.10 9.27
N LEU A 601 12.52 -20.47 10.40
CA LEU A 601 11.23 -19.82 10.55
C LEU A 601 11.29 -18.42 9.93
N VAL A 602 10.30 -18.09 9.11
CA VAL A 602 10.10 -16.74 8.58
C VAL A 602 9.51 -15.86 9.70
N ASP A 603 10.35 -14.98 10.23
CA ASP A 603 10.04 -14.14 11.40
C ASP A 603 9.29 -12.88 11.02
N ASN A 604 9.60 -12.30 9.85
CA ASN A 604 8.95 -11.13 9.30
C ASN A 604 8.97 -11.17 7.76
N VAL A 605 7.97 -10.58 7.12
CA VAL A 605 7.94 -10.38 5.65
C VAL A 605 7.40 -8.97 5.40
N GLU A 606 8.15 -8.16 4.66
CA GLU A 606 7.74 -6.80 4.33
C GLU A 606 6.49 -6.82 3.44
N SER A 607 5.54 -5.93 3.74
CA SER A 607 4.29 -5.88 3.00
C SER A 607 4.53 -5.43 1.55
N ALA A 608 4.02 -6.21 0.60
CA ALA A 608 4.23 -5.98 -0.84
C ALA A 608 5.71 -6.02 -1.30
N GLY A 609 6.62 -6.56 -0.48
CA GLY A 609 7.97 -6.91 -0.91
C GLY A 609 8.00 -8.18 -1.77
N TRP A 610 9.16 -8.48 -2.36
CA TRP A 610 9.33 -9.60 -3.28
C TRP A 610 8.88 -10.95 -2.73
N ALA A 611 9.31 -11.28 -1.52
CA ALA A 611 8.90 -12.53 -0.87
C ALA A 611 7.39 -12.57 -0.59
N ALA A 612 6.79 -11.46 -0.13
CA ALA A 612 5.34 -11.37 0.09
C ALA A 612 4.54 -11.54 -1.22
N LEU A 613 5.04 -11.00 -2.34
CA LEU A 613 4.39 -11.11 -3.65
C LEU A 613 4.41 -12.54 -4.18
N ALA A 614 5.48 -13.29 -3.92
CA ALA A 614 5.56 -14.73 -4.17
C ALA A 614 4.71 -15.57 -3.20
N GLY A 615 4.14 -14.93 -2.19
CA GLY A 615 3.23 -15.55 -1.23
C GLY A 615 3.89 -16.05 0.05
N LEU A 616 5.14 -15.70 0.34
CA LEU A 616 5.78 -15.98 1.61
C LEU A 616 5.06 -15.22 2.74
N MET A 617 4.85 -15.89 3.87
CA MET A 617 4.15 -15.31 5.01
C MET A 617 4.96 -15.49 6.29
N GLN A 618 4.77 -14.56 7.24
CA GLN A 618 5.26 -14.72 8.60
C GLN A 618 4.72 -16.03 9.19
N GLY A 619 5.60 -16.81 9.81
CA GLY A 619 5.30 -18.12 10.37
C GLY A 619 5.47 -19.29 9.40
N ASP A 620 5.77 -19.05 8.13
CA ASP A 620 6.20 -20.12 7.23
C ASP A 620 7.53 -20.72 7.71
N LEU A 621 7.67 -22.04 7.59
CA LEU A 621 8.93 -22.75 7.79
C LEU A 621 9.60 -22.94 6.43
N LEU A 622 10.68 -22.21 6.16
CA LEU A 622 11.50 -22.33 4.97
C LEU A 622 12.35 -23.60 5.06
N LEU A 623 12.10 -24.57 4.17
CA LEU A 623 12.74 -25.88 4.15
C LEU A 623 13.88 -25.93 3.15
N GLU A 624 13.65 -25.42 1.94
CA GLU A 624 14.62 -25.48 0.84
C GLU A 624 14.60 -24.20 0.00
N ILE A 625 15.74 -23.90 -0.62
CA ILE A 625 15.91 -22.87 -1.65
C ILE A 625 16.59 -23.53 -2.84
N GLU A 626 16.01 -23.45 -4.04
CA GLU A 626 16.57 -24.12 -5.24
C GLU A 626 16.82 -25.63 -5.04
N GLY A 627 15.97 -26.29 -4.25
CA GLY A 627 16.10 -27.71 -3.90
C GLY A 627 17.24 -28.03 -2.92
N ILE A 628 17.91 -27.02 -2.35
CA ILE A 628 18.92 -27.18 -1.31
C ILE A 628 18.28 -26.96 0.05
N ALA A 629 18.37 -27.96 0.93
CA ALA A 629 17.86 -27.87 2.29
C ALA A 629 18.60 -26.81 3.12
N ILE A 630 17.85 -25.98 3.84
CA ILE A 630 18.38 -24.86 4.63
C ILE A 630 18.03 -25.04 6.10
N ASN A 631 19.05 -25.10 6.96
CA ASN A 631 18.89 -25.39 8.39
C ASN A 631 19.50 -24.36 9.32
N ARG A 632 20.50 -23.65 8.83
CA ARG A 632 21.24 -22.65 9.58
C ARG A 632 21.18 -21.32 8.87
N VAL A 633 21.13 -20.25 9.67
CA VAL A 633 21.13 -18.89 9.13
C VAL A 633 22.38 -18.60 8.28
N ASN A 634 23.54 -19.11 8.67
CA ASN A 634 24.77 -18.92 7.89
C ASN A 634 24.74 -19.63 6.52
N GLU A 635 24.03 -20.77 6.42
CA GLU A 635 23.83 -21.47 5.15
C GLU A 635 22.88 -20.69 4.25
N PHE A 636 21.79 -20.18 4.84
CA PHE A 636 20.84 -19.30 4.16
C PHE A 636 21.52 -18.04 3.61
N GLU A 637 22.27 -17.33 4.45
CA GLU A 637 23.01 -16.12 4.04
C GLU A 637 23.94 -16.41 2.87
N LYS A 638 24.70 -17.52 2.92
CA LYS A 638 25.57 -17.91 1.81
C LYS A 638 24.78 -18.17 0.53
N GLN A 639 23.67 -18.91 0.62
CA GLN A 639 22.83 -19.24 -0.53
C GLN A 639 22.22 -17.98 -1.16
N MET A 640 21.71 -17.05 -0.34
CA MET A 640 21.15 -15.79 -0.83
C MET A 640 22.21 -14.89 -1.48
N ASN A 641 23.43 -14.86 -0.93
CA ASN A 641 24.55 -14.16 -1.54
C ASN A 641 24.94 -14.75 -2.92
N ASP A 642 24.89 -16.07 -3.06
CA ASP A 642 25.14 -16.74 -4.34
C ASP A 642 24.05 -16.42 -5.38
N ILE A 643 22.78 -16.48 -4.97
CA ILE A 643 21.63 -16.11 -5.81
C ILE A 643 21.71 -14.65 -6.27
N THR A 644 22.01 -13.73 -5.35
CA THR A 644 22.11 -12.29 -5.67
C THR A 644 23.26 -12.00 -6.64
N ARG A 645 24.34 -12.79 -6.60
CA ARG A 645 25.45 -12.69 -7.56
C ARG A 645 25.09 -13.27 -8.93
N GLU A 646 24.36 -14.38 -8.96
CA GLU A 646 23.98 -15.09 -10.20
C GLU A 646 22.80 -14.44 -10.92
N LYS A 647 21.96 -13.70 -10.18
CA LYS A 647 20.77 -13.00 -10.68
C LYS A 647 19.86 -13.88 -11.54
N PRO A 648 19.43 -15.07 -11.04
CA PRO A 648 18.57 -15.96 -11.80
C PRO A 648 17.20 -15.32 -12.04
N LYS A 649 16.57 -15.61 -13.18
CA LYS A 649 15.24 -15.07 -13.52
C LYS A 649 14.15 -15.51 -12.53
N GLN A 650 14.29 -16.73 -12.00
CA GLN A 650 13.33 -17.37 -11.11
C GLN A 650 14.06 -18.03 -9.95
N ILE A 651 13.45 -17.98 -8.76
CA ILE A 651 13.93 -18.64 -7.55
C ILE A 651 12.75 -19.36 -6.90
N VAL A 652 12.95 -20.60 -6.46
CA VAL A 652 11.93 -21.43 -5.83
C VAL A 652 12.28 -21.66 -4.37
N PHE A 653 11.39 -21.23 -3.49
CA PHE A 653 11.39 -21.58 -2.07
C PHE A 653 10.42 -22.72 -1.81
N PHE A 654 10.86 -23.73 -1.06
CA PHE A 654 9.97 -24.76 -0.54
C PHE A 654 9.68 -24.48 0.93
N VAL A 655 8.41 -24.24 1.26
CA VAL A 655 7.99 -23.86 2.61
C VAL A 655 6.92 -24.78 3.15
N ARG A 656 6.83 -24.86 4.48
CA ARG A 656 5.71 -25.45 5.20
C ARG A 656 4.90 -24.38 5.92
N ARG A 657 3.62 -24.30 5.59
CA ARG A 657 2.62 -23.44 6.22
C ARG A 657 1.62 -24.28 6.99
N GLY A 658 1.75 -24.29 8.31
CA GLY A 658 0.95 -25.17 9.17
C GLY A 658 1.19 -26.65 8.84
N ILE A 659 0.21 -27.30 8.20
CA ILE A 659 0.28 -28.71 7.76
C ILE A 659 0.53 -28.87 6.25
N HIS A 660 0.56 -27.76 5.50
CA HIS A 660 0.70 -27.78 4.05
C HIS A 660 2.13 -27.44 3.65
N THR A 661 2.60 -28.03 2.56
CA THR A 661 3.83 -27.63 1.89
C THR A 661 3.50 -26.90 0.59
N LEU A 662 4.31 -25.90 0.25
CA LEU A 662 4.11 -25.01 -0.89
C LEU A 662 5.46 -24.75 -1.56
N PHE A 663 5.46 -24.71 -2.89
CA PHE A 663 6.53 -24.08 -3.66
C PHE A 663 6.12 -22.63 -3.91
N LEU A 664 7.00 -21.70 -3.58
CA LEU A 664 6.83 -20.28 -3.82
C LEU A 664 7.87 -19.87 -4.85
N GLU A 665 7.41 -19.34 -5.97
CA GLU A 665 8.25 -18.87 -7.06
C GLU A 665 8.41 -17.35 -6.97
N LEU A 666 9.66 -16.90 -6.85
CA LEU A 666 10.06 -15.50 -6.83
C LEU A 666 10.68 -15.17 -8.19
N GLU A 667 10.18 -14.12 -8.84
CA GLU A 667 10.70 -13.64 -10.13
C GLU A 667 11.34 -12.24 -9.98
N PRO A 668 12.48 -12.11 -9.28
CA PRO A 668 13.12 -10.83 -9.01
C PRO A 668 13.40 -10.02 -10.29
N ASP A 669 13.15 -8.71 -10.21
CA ASP A 669 13.55 -7.73 -11.22
C ASP A 669 14.92 -7.17 -10.83
N TRP A 670 15.96 -7.73 -11.43
CA TRP A 670 17.35 -7.39 -11.17
C TRP A 670 17.80 -6.06 -11.80
N ASP A 671 16.94 -5.41 -12.59
CA ASP A 671 17.24 -4.16 -13.30
C ASP A 671 17.18 -2.92 -12.39
N ASN A 672 16.77 -3.08 -11.13
CA ASN A 672 16.59 -2.00 -10.15
C ASN A 672 17.79 -1.76 -9.19
N GLU A 673 18.98 -2.28 -9.49
CA GLU A 673 20.22 -1.97 -8.75
C GLU A 673 21.01 -0.78 -9.31
#